data_AF-E5KLK0-F1
#
_entry.id   AF-E5KLK0-F1
#
_cell.length_a   1.000
_cell.length_b   1.000
_cell.length_c   1.000
_cell.angle_alpha   90.00
_cell.angle_beta   90.00
_cell.angle_gamma   90.00
#
_symmetry.space_group_name_H-M   'P 1'
#
loop_
_entity.id
_entity.type
_entity.pdbx_description
1 polymer ?
#
loop_
_entity_poly.entity_id
_entity_poly.type
_entity_poly.pdbx_seq_one_letter_code
_entity_poly.pdbx_strand_id
1 'polypeptide(L)'
;MWRLRRAAVACEVCQSLVKHSSGIKGSLPLQKLHLVSRSIYHSHHPTLKLQRPQLRTSFQQFSSLTNLPLRKLKFSPIKYGYQPRRNFWPARLATRLLKLRYLILGSAVGGGYTAKKTFDQWKDMIPDLSEYKWIVPDIVWEIDEYIDFGHKLVSEVIGASDLLLLLGSPEETAFRATDRGSESDKHFRKVSDKEKIDQLQEELLHTQLKYQRILERLEKENKELRKLVLQKDDKGIHHRKLKKSLIDMYSEVLDVLSDYDASYNTQDHLPRVVVVGDQSAGKTSVLEMIAQARIFPRGSGEMMTRSPVKVTLSEGPHHVALFKDSSREFDLTKEEDLAALRHEIELRMRKNVKEGCTVSPETISLNVKGPGLQRMVLVDLPGVINTVTSGMAPDTKETIFSISKAYMQNPNAIILCIQDGSVDAERSIVTDLVSQMDPHGRRTIFVLTKVDLAEKNVASPSRIQQIIEGKLFPMKALGYFAVVTGKGNSSESIEAIREYEEEFFQNSKLLKTSMLKAHQVTTRNLSLAVSDCFWKMVRESVEQQADSFKATRFNLETEWKNNYPRLRELDRNELFEKAKNEILDEVISLSQVTPKHWEEILQQSLWERVSTHVIENIYLPAAQTMNSGTFNTTVDIKLKQWTDKQLPNKAVEVAWETLQEEFSRFMTEPKGKEHDDIFDKLKEAVKEESIKRHKWNDFAEDSLRVIQHNALEDRSISDKQQWDAAIYFMEEALQARLKDTENAIENMVGPDWKKRWLYWKNRTQEQCVHNETKNELEKMLKCNEEHPAYLASDEITTVRKNLESRGVEVDPSLIKDTWHQVYRRHFLKTALNHCNLCRRGFYYYQRHFVDSELECNDVVLFWRIQRMLAITANTLRQQLTNTEVRRLEKNVKEVLEDFAEDGEKKIKLLTGKRVQLAEDLKKVREIQEKLDAFIEALHQEK
;
A
#
# COMPACT_ATOMS: atom_id res chain seq x y z
N MET A 1 -49.79 -4.06 -36.75
CA MET A 1 -49.97 -3.47 -35.40
C MET A 1 -48.57 -3.08 -34.91
N TRP A 2 -48.25 -1.78 -34.80
CA TRP A 2 -48.34 -0.96 -33.56
C TRP A 2 -47.34 -1.40 -32.47
N ARG A 3 -46.42 -0.58 -31.91
CA ARG A 3 -45.73 0.70 -32.26
C ARG A 3 -44.33 0.63 -31.58
N LEU A 4 -43.18 1.19 -32.01
CA LEU A 4 -42.78 2.51 -32.57
C LEU A 4 -42.90 3.69 -31.56
N ARG A 5 -41.93 4.63 -31.42
CA ARG A 5 -40.59 4.82 -32.03
C ARG A 5 -39.72 5.81 -31.21
N ARG A 6 -38.43 5.98 -31.56
CA ARG A 6 -37.62 7.19 -31.27
C ARG A 6 -37.94 8.35 -32.24
N ALA A 7 -37.74 9.60 -31.80
CA ALA A 7 -37.40 10.79 -32.59
C ALA A 7 -36.61 11.78 -31.68
N ALA A 8 -35.66 12.63 -32.07
CA ALA A 8 -35.17 13.17 -33.36
C ALA A 8 -35.73 14.54 -33.81
N VAL A 9 -35.08 15.62 -33.35
CA VAL A 9 -34.50 16.75 -34.13
C VAL A 9 -35.38 17.61 -35.08
N ALA A 10 -35.33 18.93 -34.82
CA ALA A 10 -35.34 20.11 -35.74
C ALA A 10 -36.61 20.95 -36.05
N CYS A 11 -36.36 22.28 -35.99
CA CYS A 11 -36.77 23.38 -36.90
C CYS A 11 -38.09 24.17 -36.73
N GLU A 12 -37.93 25.45 -36.36
CA GLU A 12 -38.72 26.65 -36.71
C GLU A 12 -37.79 27.90 -36.60
N VAL A 13 -38.04 29.09 -37.16
CA VAL A 13 -38.35 29.48 -38.56
C VAL A 13 -38.04 30.99 -38.76
N CYS A 14 -37.54 31.41 -39.95
CA CYS A 14 -37.26 32.81 -40.40
C CYS A 14 -36.20 33.63 -39.59
N GLN A 15 -35.17 34.26 -40.17
CA GLN A 15 -35.09 35.44 -41.08
C GLN A 15 -35.57 36.78 -40.48
N SER A 16 -34.90 37.94 -40.66
CA SER A 16 -33.55 38.29 -41.18
C SER A 16 -33.23 39.80 -40.92
N LEU A 17 -31.93 40.19 -40.94
CA LEU A 17 -31.30 41.54 -41.16
C LEU A 17 -29.95 41.59 -40.36
N VAL A 18 -28.74 41.73 -40.94
CA VAL A 18 -28.10 42.93 -41.58
C VAL A 18 -27.85 44.04 -40.54
N LYS A 19 -26.61 44.51 -40.23
CA LYS A 19 -25.49 44.93 -41.12
C LYS A 19 -24.10 44.96 -40.43
N HIS A 20 -23.01 45.03 -41.21
CA HIS A 20 -21.62 45.30 -40.76
C HIS A 20 -21.31 46.81 -40.58
N SER A 21 -20.29 47.14 -39.77
CA SER A 21 -19.29 48.20 -40.07
C SER A 21 -18.01 48.13 -39.19
N SER A 22 -16.84 48.34 -39.81
CA SER A 22 -15.52 48.86 -39.31
C SER A 22 -15.25 49.08 -37.81
N GLY A 23 -14.04 48.87 -37.24
CA GLY A 23 -12.72 48.53 -37.80
C GLY A 23 -11.73 49.72 -37.95
N ILE A 24 -10.42 49.43 -37.80
CA ILE A 24 -9.21 50.23 -38.20
C ILE A 24 -8.52 51.16 -37.15
N LYS A 25 -7.31 50.74 -36.73
CA LYS A 25 -6.06 51.47 -36.31
C LYS A 25 -6.04 52.43 -35.09
N GLY A 26 -4.96 52.30 -34.31
CA GLY A 26 -4.39 53.29 -33.39
C GLY A 26 -3.10 52.74 -32.74
N SER A 27 -2.01 53.53 -32.64
CA SER A 27 -0.68 53.04 -32.25
C SER A 27 -0.07 53.71 -31.00
N LEU A 28 0.90 53.00 -30.40
CA LEU A 28 1.99 53.44 -29.50
C LEU A 28 2.56 54.86 -29.80
N PRO A 29 3.21 55.59 -28.84
CA PRO A 29 4.29 55.03 -27.98
C PRO A 29 4.59 55.63 -26.57
N LEU A 30 5.51 54.89 -25.89
CA LEU A 30 6.49 55.21 -24.83
C LEU A 30 6.78 56.68 -24.42
N GLN A 31 6.96 56.94 -23.11
CA GLN A 31 8.24 57.23 -22.39
C GLN A 31 8.01 57.51 -20.87
N LYS A 32 8.65 56.77 -19.94
CA LYS A 32 9.91 57.06 -19.18
C LYS A 32 9.91 58.30 -18.24
N LEU A 33 10.12 58.09 -16.92
CA LEU A 33 11.27 58.66 -16.15
C LEU A 33 11.42 58.16 -14.68
N HIS A 34 12.55 57.48 -14.46
CA HIS A 34 13.36 57.08 -13.29
C HIS A 34 13.23 57.65 -11.83
N LEU A 35 13.30 56.69 -10.87
CA LEU A 35 14.28 56.54 -9.74
C LEU A 35 14.11 57.18 -8.33
N VAL A 36 14.91 56.60 -7.41
CA VAL A 36 15.30 56.98 -6.03
C VAL A 36 14.36 56.53 -4.89
N SER A 37 14.87 56.14 -3.71
CA SER A 37 15.46 54.82 -3.36
C SER A 37 15.98 54.78 -1.90
N ARG A 38 15.74 53.68 -1.15
CA ARG A 38 16.46 53.25 0.10
C ARG A 38 16.28 54.16 1.36
N SER A 39 16.43 53.71 2.63
CA SER A 39 16.52 52.37 3.27
C SER A 39 16.55 52.46 4.84
N ILE A 40 16.71 51.32 5.54
CA ILE A 40 17.31 51.12 6.91
C ILE A 40 16.37 51.03 8.17
N TYR A 41 16.15 49.77 8.60
CA TYR A 41 16.25 49.14 9.96
C TYR A 41 15.51 49.58 11.27
N HIS A 42 15.11 48.52 12.01
CA HIS A 42 15.17 48.24 13.48
C HIS A 42 14.14 48.75 14.55
N SER A 43 13.28 47.80 14.97
CA SER A 43 12.98 47.30 16.35
C SER A 43 12.52 48.17 17.56
N HIS A 44 11.37 47.77 18.12
CA HIS A 44 10.94 47.67 19.55
C HIS A 44 10.93 48.87 20.55
N HIS A 45 9.70 49.30 20.91
CA HIS A 45 9.21 49.65 22.28
C HIS A 45 9.87 50.83 23.07
N PRO A 46 9.36 51.31 24.25
CA PRO A 46 8.23 50.86 25.09
C PRO A 46 7.23 51.96 25.62
N THR A 47 6.42 51.61 26.64
CA THR A 47 5.78 52.45 27.71
C THR A 47 4.56 53.39 27.48
N LEU A 48 3.40 52.93 27.97
CA LEU A 48 2.48 53.54 28.98
C LEU A 48 2.36 55.07 29.20
N LYS A 49 1.10 55.58 29.27
CA LYS A 49 0.56 56.37 30.42
C LYS A 49 -0.98 56.60 30.41
N LEU A 50 -1.50 57.06 31.56
CA LEU A 50 -2.89 57.50 31.84
C LEU A 50 -3.19 58.89 31.18
N GLN A 51 -4.39 59.50 31.14
CA GLN A 51 -5.37 59.78 32.22
C GLN A 51 -6.71 60.39 31.68
N ARG A 52 -7.69 60.72 32.55
CA ARG A 52 -8.97 61.41 32.25
C ARG A 52 -9.25 62.61 33.20
N PRO A 53 -9.90 63.71 32.74
CA PRO A 53 -10.70 64.67 33.55
C PRO A 53 -12.16 64.14 33.77
N GLN A 54 -13.03 64.55 34.73
CA GLN A 54 -13.36 65.83 35.42
C GLN A 54 -14.25 66.81 34.60
N LEU A 55 -15.27 67.54 35.13
CA LEU A 55 -15.80 67.74 36.52
C LEU A 55 -17.24 68.38 36.54
N ARG A 56 -17.79 68.60 37.76
CA ARG A 56 -18.85 69.57 38.24
C ARG A 56 -20.30 69.12 38.55
N THR A 57 -21.02 70.00 39.28
CA THR A 57 -22.02 69.71 40.36
C THR A 57 -22.92 70.91 40.74
N SER A 58 -24.19 70.70 41.18
CA SER A 58 -25.04 71.53 42.09
C SER A 58 -26.49 70.94 42.18
N PHE A 59 -27.16 70.75 43.34
CA PHE A 59 -27.94 71.66 44.24
C PHE A 59 -29.29 72.18 43.62
N GLN A 60 -30.49 72.29 44.28
CA GLN A 60 -30.87 72.33 45.73
C GLN A 60 -32.42 72.17 46.01
N GLN A 61 -32.84 71.54 47.14
CA GLN A 61 -34.19 71.64 47.86
C GLN A 61 -35.49 71.20 47.10
N PHE A 62 -36.76 71.10 47.60
CA PHE A 62 -37.54 71.17 48.90
C PHE A 62 -38.99 70.55 48.67
N SER A 63 -40.01 70.35 49.56
CA SER A 63 -40.22 70.31 51.05
C SER A 63 -41.59 69.64 51.48
N SER A 64 -41.77 69.41 52.80
CA SER A 64 -42.99 69.32 53.69
C SER A 64 -44.33 68.55 53.43
N LEU A 65 -44.60 67.53 54.29
CA LEU A 65 -45.80 67.23 55.14
C LEU A 65 -47.25 67.10 54.56
N THR A 66 -48.12 66.13 54.94
CA THR A 66 -48.74 65.91 56.29
C THR A 66 -49.61 64.61 56.43
N ASN A 67 -49.91 64.23 57.69
CA ASN A 67 -51.09 63.49 58.23
C ASN A 67 -51.19 61.93 58.34
N LEU A 68 -52.03 61.52 59.31
CA LEU A 68 -52.15 60.22 60.05
C LEU A 68 -53.61 60.06 60.58
N PRO A 69 -54.13 58.88 61.03
CA PRO A 69 -54.12 58.53 62.48
C PRO A 69 -54.31 57.04 62.96
N LEU A 70 -53.78 56.74 64.17
CA LEU A 70 -54.27 55.88 65.31
C LEU A 70 -54.66 54.37 65.10
N ARG A 71 -54.29 53.35 65.94
CA ARG A 71 -54.37 53.04 67.41
C ARG A 71 -55.77 52.52 67.89
N LYS A 72 -55.95 51.55 68.84
CA LYS A 72 -55.10 50.68 69.71
C LYS A 72 -55.99 49.59 70.44
N LEU A 73 -55.39 48.77 71.34
CA LEU A 73 -55.98 47.93 72.46
C LEU A 73 -56.28 46.43 72.17
N LYS A 74 -56.38 45.49 73.15
CA LYS A 74 -55.54 45.15 74.36
C LYS A 74 -56.00 43.80 75.03
N PHE A 75 -55.10 43.18 75.84
CA PHE A 75 -55.33 42.13 76.87
C PHE A 75 -55.53 40.63 76.46
N SER A 76 -55.44 39.74 77.48
CA SER A 76 -55.35 38.25 77.46
C SER A 76 -56.12 37.62 78.65
N PRO A 77 -56.36 36.28 78.75
CA PRO A 77 -55.44 35.39 79.51
C PRO A 77 -55.44 33.85 79.22
N ILE A 78 -54.33 33.19 79.63
CA ILE A 78 -54.15 31.85 80.27
C ILE A 78 -55.05 30.63 79.88
N LYS A 79 -54.43 29.52 79.42
CA LYS A 79 -54.58 28.15 79.98
C LYS A 79 -53.46 27.17 79.53
N TYR A 80 -53.36 26.00 80.17
CA TYR A 80 -52.22 25.06 80.12
C TYR A 80 -52.27 24.02 78.98
N GLY A 81 -51.09 23.54 78.55
CA GLY A 81 -50.90 22.32 77.75
C GLY A 81 -49.41 21.94 77.60
N TYR A 82 -49.05 20.67 77.79
CA TYR A 82 -47.66 20.17 77.73
C TYR A 82 -47.18 19.93 76.28
N GLN A 83 -45.92 20.24 75.98
CA GLN A 83 -45.26 19.74 74.75
C GLN A 83 -43.72 19.62 74.94
N PRO A 84 -43.08 18.47 74.63
CA PRO A 84 -41.65 18.26 74.84
C PRO A 84 -40.76 18.73 73.66
N ARG A 85 -39.49 19.02 73.97
CA ARG A 85 -38.44 19.42 73.00
C ARG A 85 -38.26 18.42 71.85
N ARG A 86 -37.98 18.94 70.65
CA ARG A 86 -37.20 18.24 69.59
C ARG A 86 -36.06 19.15 69.10
N ASN A 87 -34.87 18.58 68.93
CA ASN A 87 -33.65 19.33 68.61
C ASN A 87 -33.50 19.60 67.11
N PHE A 88 -33.15 20.84 66.75
CA PHE A 88 -33.16 21.35 65.37
C PHE A 88 -31.73 21.43 64.78
N TRP A 89 -31.15 20.27 64.41
CA TRP A 89 -29.79 20.20 63.84
C TRP A 89 -29.66 20.00 62.30
N PRO A 90 -30.48 19.19 61.58
CA PRO A 90 -30.20 18.92 60.16
C PRO A 90 -30.39 20.14 59.24
N ALA A 91 -31.25 21.09 59.63
CA ALA A 91 -31.57 22.28 58.81
C ALA A 91 -30.38 23.21 58.55
N ARG A 92 -29.37 23.24 59.43
CA ARG A 92 -28.16 24.09 59.26
C ARG A 92 -27.12 23.50 58.31
N LEU A 93 -27.18 22.19 58.01
CA LEU A 93 -26.26 21.55 57.06
C LEU A 93 -26.70 21.84 55.60
N ALA A 94 -28.00 21.68 55.33
CA ALA A 94 -28.59 21.92 54.00
C ALA A 94 -28.33 23.35 53.48
N THR A 95 -28.40 24.36 54.35
CA THR A 95 -28.17 25.77 54.01
C THR A 95 -26.70 26.10 53.68
N ARG A 96 -25.74 25.24 54.02
CA ARG A 96 -24.33 25.38 53.57
C ARG A 96 -24.08 24.69 52.23
N LEU A 97 -24.65 23.50 52.00
CA LEU A 97 -24.53 22.79 50.71
C LEU A 97 -25.20 23.56 49.55
N LEU A 98 -26.35 24.20 49.78
CA LEU A 98 -27.05 24.98 48.75
C LEU A 98 -26.27 26.21 48.24
N LYS A 99 -25.23 26.68 48.95
CA LYS A 99 -24.39 27.80 48.47
C LYS A 99 -23.30 27.40 47.47
N LEU A 100 -22.98 26.12 47.31
CA LEU A 100 -22.06 25.64 46.26
C LEU A 100 -22.69 25.66 44.85
N ARG A 101 -24.02 25.58 44.74
CA ARG A 101 -24.72 25.50 43.45
C ARG A 101 -24.60 26.76 42.57
N TYR A 102 -24.26 27.92 43.16
CA TYR A 102 -24.11 29.18 42.44
C TYR A 102 -22.70 29.45 41.89
N LEU A 103 -21.68 28.64 42.25
CA LEU A 103 -20.29 28.90 41.84
C LEU A 103 -19.91 28.25 40.48
N ILE A 104 -20.66 27.22 40.05
CA ILE A 104 -20.33 26.40 38.86
C ILE A 104 -21.10 26.85 37.60
N LEU A 105 -22.13 27.72 37.76
CA LEU A 105 -22.87 28.35 36.66
C LEU A 105 -22.37 29.77 36.31
N GLY A 106 -21.31 30.25 36.98
CA GLY A 106 -20.74 31.59 36.77
C GLY A 106 -19.48 31.65 35.88
N SER A 107 -18.92 30.51 35.48
CA SER A 107 -17.62 30.43 34.79
C SER A 107 -17.67 30.58 33.26
N ALA A 108 -18.84 30.85 32.69
CA ALA A 108 -19.04 30.95 31.24
C ALA A 108 -18.84 32.36 30.65
N VAL A 109 -18.68 33.42 31.48
CA VAL A 109 -18.52 34.80 31.01
C VAL A 109 -17.51 35.57 31.86
N GLY A 110 -16.32 35.84 31.29
CA GLY A 110 -15.46 36.96 31.72
C GLY A 110 -14.05 36.63 32.24
N GLY A 111 -13.04 36.95 31.42
CA GLY A 111 -11.73 37.49 31.86
C GLY A 111 -10.84 36.61 32.75
N GLY A 112 -9.87 35.92 32.14
CA GLY A 112 -8.82 35.21 32.88
C GLY A 112 -7.80 36.13 33.54
N TYR A 113 -7.79 36.18 34.89
CA TYR A 113 -6.63 36.68 35.66
C TYR A 113 -6.38 35.96 37.00
N THR A 114 -7.23 35.00 37.39
CA THR A 114 -7.23 34.39 38.74
C THR A 114 -6.65 32.98 38.80
N ALA A 115 -6.48 32.28 37.68
CA ALA A 115 -6.01 30.89 37.65
C ALA A 115 -4.48 30.72 37.84
N LYS A 116 -3.67 31.75 37.59
CA LYS A 116 -2.20 31.63 37.65
C LYS A 116 -1.67 31.54 39.09
N LYS A 117 -2.27 32.31 40.01
CA LYS A 117 -1.76 32.45 41.39
C LYS A 117 -1.93 31.19 42.25
N THR A 118 -2.86 30.32 41.90
CA THR A 118 -3.13 29.05 42.62
C THR A 118 -2.20 27.90 42.23
N PHE A 119 -1.48 27.99 41.11
CA PHE A 119 -0.47 27.00 40.72
C PHE A 119 0.86 27.26 41.46
N ASP A 120 1.32 28.52 41.44
CA ASP A 120 2.53 28.94 42.13
C ASP A 120 2.43 28.67 43.66
N GLN A 121 1.27 28.94 44.28
CA GLN A 121 1.04 28.64 45.70
C GLN A 121 0.87 27.14 46.05
N TRP A 122 0.79 26.24 45.07
CA TRP A 122 0.80 24.79 45.31
C TRP A 122 2.22 24.21 45.22
N LYS A 123 3.08 24.85 44.43
CA LYS A 123 4.50 24.50 44.29
C LYS A 123 5.29 24.65 45.60
N ASP A 124 4.95 25.64 46.41
CA ASP A 124 5.65 25.99 47.66
C ASP A 124 5.19 25.17 48.88
N MET A 125 4.45 24.07 48.69
CA MET A 125 3.90 23.23 49.79
C MET A 125 4.43 21.78 49.83
N ILE A 126 5.48 21.46 49.07
CA ILE A 126 6.21 20.18 49.20
C ILE A 126 7.41 20.38 50.14
N PRO A 127 7.51 19.66 51.27
CA PRO A 127 8.70 19.67 52.11
C PRO A 127 9.90 19.02 51.42
N ASP A 128 11.07 19.62 51.58
CA ASP A 128 12.35 19.03 51.17
C ASP A 128 12.71 17.86 52.10
N LEU A 129 13.23 16.77 51.54
CA LEU A 129 13.67 15.57 52.25
C LEU A 129 15.05 15.13 51.73
N SER A 130 16.01 16.05 51.88
CA SER A 130 17.40 15.93 51.46
C SER A 130 18.24 14.97 52.33
N GLU A 131 17.80 13.73 52.58
CA GLU A 131 18.53 12.77 53.44
C GLU A 131 18.54 11.30 52.97
N TYR A 132 18.73 11.05 51.67
CA TYR A 132 19.41 9.83 51.21
C TYR A 132 20.43 10.17 50.12
N LYS A 133 21.70 10.35 50.53
CA LYS A 133 22.79 10.87 49.69
C LYS A 133 23.94 9.86 49.51
N TRP A 134 23.60 8.71 48.93
CA TRP A 134 24.52 7.71 48.36
C TRP A 134 23.68 6.86 47.37
N ILE A 135 24.13 6.45 46.18
CA ILE A 135 25.43 6.62 45.51
C ILE A 135 25.25 7.27 44.13
N VAL A 136 25.89 8.42 43.93
CA VAL A 136 26.32 9.03 42.66
C VAL A 136 27.61 9.78 43.08
N PRO A 137 28.79 9.63 42.45
CA PRO A 137 28.99 9.83 41.00
C PRO A 137 30.12 8.93 40.40
N ASP A 138 30.78 9.13 39.24
CA ASP A 138 30.69 10.15 38.17
C ASP A 138 31.35 9.71 36.83
N ILE A 139 31.24 10.58 35.81
CA ILE A 139 32.20 10.87 34.71
C ILE A 139 32.31 9.93 33.48
N VAL A 140 32.49 10.58 32.33
CA VAL A 140 32.65 10.10 30.94
C VAL A 140 34.09 10.41 30.44
N TRP A 141 34.51 9.78 29.34
CA TRP A 141 35.62 10.05 28.38
C TRP A 141 36.35 8.71 28.09
N GLU A 142 35.89 7.93 27.12
CA GLU A 142 36.27 7.94 25.69
C GLU A 142 37.63 7.30 25.37
N ILE A 143 37.60 6.30 24.46
CA ILE A 143 38.57 6.01 23.37
C ILE A 143 40.01 5.62 23.84
N ASP A 144 40.59 4.46 23.46
CA ASP A 144 40.71 3.96 22.08
C ASP A 144 40.95 2.44 21.91
N GLU A 145 40.87 2.03 20.64
CA GLU A 145 41.52 0.92 19.92
C GLU A 145 41.22 -0.58 20.14
N TYR A 146 41.40 -1.31 19.03
CA TYR A 146 41.28 -2.76 18.82
C TYR A 146 42.56 -3.51 19.21
N ILE A 147 42.45 -4.80 19.55
CA ILE A 147 42.93 -5.93 18.70
C ILE A 147 42.66 -7.27 19.41
N ASP A 148 42.22 -8.25 18.60
CA ASP A 148 42.08 -9.71 18.86
C ASP A 148 41.53 -10.24 20.21
N PHE A 149 40.57 -11.17 20.10
CA PHE A 149 40.97 -12.58 20.18
C PHE A 149 39.89 -13.51 19.59
N GLY A 150 40.11 -13.98 18.36
CA GLY A 150 39.24 -14.97 17.72
C GLY A 150 39.36 -16.38 18.32
N HIS A 151 38.76 -16.64 19.49
CA HIS A 151 38.75 -18.01 20.05
C HIS A 151 37.59 -18.37 21.00
N LYS A 152 36.34 -17.98 20.70
CA LYS A 152 35.18 -18.34 21.55
C LYS A 152 33.85 -18.61 20.81
N LEU A 153 33.91 -19.39 19.71
CA LEU A 153 32.72 -19.77 18.92
C LEU A 153 32.77 -21.25 18.48
N VAL A 154 33.14 -22.15 19.41
CA VAL A 154 33.29 -23.61 19.17
C VAL A 154 32.83 -24.43 20.39
N SER A 155 31.79 -24.00 21.12
CA SER A 155 31.39 -24.67 22.39
C SER A 155 29.88 -24.81 22.67
N GLU A 156 28.98 -24.30 21.82
CA GLU A 156 27.52 -24.36 22.06
C GLU A 156 26.74 -24.92 20.84
N VAL A 157 27.22 -26.05 20.30
CA VAL A 157 26.50 -26.86 19.28
C VAL A 157 26.44 -28.35 19.68
N ILE A 158 26.45 -28.63 20.99
CA ILE A 158 26.22 -29.98 21.54
C ILE A 158 25.16 -29.85 22.64
N GLY A 159 23.92 -30.15 22.29
CA GLY A 159 22.75 -29.94 23.16
C GLY A 159 21.45 -30.50 22.57
N ALA A 160 21.53 -31.66 21.92
CA ALA A 160 20.38 -32.33 21.29
C ALA A 160 20.03 -33.63 22.04
N SER A 161 19.21 -33.51 23.08
CA SER A 161 18.74 -34.63 23.91
C SER A 161 17.23 -34.58 24.13
N ASP A 162 16.43 -34.63 23.05
CA ASP A 162 14.96 -34.60 23.16
C ASP A 162 14.23 -35.34 22.00
N LEU A 163 14.73 -36.52 21.62
CA LEU A 163 14.12 -37.40 20.59
C LEU A 163 14.07 -38.88 21.05
N LEU A 164 13.64 -39.13 22.28
CA LEU A 164 13.55 -40.49 22.85
C LEU A 164 12.31 -40.73 23.74
N LEU A 165 11.18 -40.07 23.44
CA LEU A 165 9.92 -40.19 24.20
C LEU A 165 8.64 -40.38 23.33
N LEU A 166 8.77 -40.94 22.12
CA LEU A 166 7.64 -41.13 21.19
C LEU A 166 7.47 -42.56 20.63
N LEU A 167 7.67 -43.58 21.46
CA LEU A 167 7.18 -44.94 21.20
C LEU A 167 6.46 -45.51 22.43
N GLY A 168 5.15 -45.23 22.51
CA GLY A 168 4.27 -45.74 23.57
C GLY A 168 3.90 -47.22 23.38
N SER A 169 3.69 -47.92 24.50
CA SER A 169 3.27 -49.32 24.53
C SER A 169 1.78 -49.50 24.17
N PRO A 170 1.43 -50.44 23.27
CA PRO A 170 0.05 -50.84 23.06
C PRO A 170 -0.34 -52.03 23.97
N GLU A 171 -1.36 -51.86 24.81
CA GLU A 171 -2.10 -52.98 25.40
C GLU A 171 -3.56 -53.00 24.94
N GLU A 172 -4.01 -54.22 24.67
CA GLU A 172 -5.37 -54.71 24.42
C GLU A 172 -6.44 -53.81 23.76
N THR A 173 -6.90 -54.23 22.58
CA THR A 173 -8.30 -54.69 22.50
C THR A 173 -8.58 -55.68 21.36
N ALA A 174 -9.40 -56.68 21.68
CA ALA A 174 -10.30 -57.44 20.80
C ALA A 174 -9.78 -58.56 19.83
N PHE A 175 -10.52 -59.67 19.95
CA PHE A 175 -10.86 -60.72 18.96
C PHE A 175 -9.96 -61.95 18.75
N ARG A 176 -10.66 -63.06 18.45
CA ARG A 176 -10.17 -64.45 18.49
C ARG A 176 -9.74 -64.96 17.11
N ALA A 177 -8.60 -65.65 17.06
CA ALA A 177 -8.42 -66.84 16.23
C ALA A 177 -7.44 -67.80 16.94
N THR A 178 -7.71 -69.10 16.89
CA THR A 178 -6.83 -70.12 17.49
C THR A 178 -5.85 -70.67 16.46
N ASP A 179 -4.55 -70.63 16.75
CA ASP A 179 -3.61 -71.62 16.22
C ASP A 179 -2.45 -71.88 17.18
N ARG A 180 -1.87 -73.08 17.14
CA ARG A 180 -0.77 -73.54 18.01
C ARG A 180 0.50 -73.78 17.17
N GLY A 181 1.41 -72.81 17.18
CA GLY A 181 2.71 -72.93 16.50
C GLY A 181 3.86 -72.30 17.28
N SER A 182 4.91 -73.11 17.50
CA SER A 182 6.31 -72.81 17.88
C SER A 182 6.64 -71.37 18.33
N GLU A 183 7.13 -71.22 19.57
CA GLU A 183 7.65 -69.94 20.06
C GLU A 183 9.04 -69.58 19.48
N SER A 184 9.79 -70.56 18.97
CA SER A 184 11.17 -70.39 18.50
C SER A 184 11.29 -69.43 17.31
N ASP A 185 10.42 -69.56 16.31
CA ASP A 185 10.53 -68.83 15.04
C ASP A 185 10.16 -67.34 15.16
N LYS A 186 9.34 -66.98 16.17
CA LYS A 186 8.91 -65.59 16.40
C LYS A 186 10.04 -64.72 16.92
N HIS A 187 10.96 -65.28 17.73
CA HIS A 187 12.07 -64.51 18.28
C HIS A 187 13.15 -64.23 17.23
N PHE A 188 13.45 -65.21 16.35
CA PHE A 188 14.45 -65.04 15.29
C PHE A 188 14.00 -64.04 14.22
N ARG A 189 12.70 -64.06 13.84
CA ARG A 189 12.13 -63.03 12.95
C ARG A 189 12.15 -61.64 13.59
N LYS A 190 11.72 -61.49 14.86
CA LYS A 190 11.76 -60.18 15.54
C LYS A 190 13.16 -59.57 15.64
N VAL A 191 14.21 -60.38 15.80
CA VAL A 191 15.60 -59.90 15.76
C VAL A 191 15.98 -59.46 14.34
N SER A 192 15.78 -60.34 13.34
CA SER A 192 16.10 -60.04 11.94
C SER A 192 15.34 -58.84 11.37
N ASP A 193 14.08 -58.64 11.77
CA ASP A 193 13.27 -57.50 11.32
C ASP A 193 13.63 -56.21 12.07
N LYS A 194 14.11 -56.30 13.32
CA LYS A 194 14.71 -55.15 14.00
C LYS A 194 16.04 -54.75 13.35
N GLU A 195 16.93 -55.70 13.06
CA GLU A 195 18.21 -55.44 12.38
C GLU A 195 18.00 -54.74 11.02
N LYS A 196 16.94 -55.10 10.27
CA LYS A 196 16.54 -54.40 9.03
C LYS A 196 16.03 -52.98 9.29
N ILE A 197 15.27 -52.75 10.36
CA ILE A 197 14.80 -51.41 10.73
C ILE A 197 15.98 -50.53 11.14
N ASP A 198 16.91 -51.06 11.94
CA ASP A 198 18.11 -50.36 12.38
C ASP A 198 19.02 -50.04 11.16
N GLN A 199 19.19 -50.98 10.21
CA GLN A 199 19.88 -50.73 8.93
C GLN A 199 19.18 -49.69 8.05
N LEU A 200 17.86 -49.75 7.89
CA LEU A 200 17.09 -48.77 7.12
C LEU A 200 17.13 -47.37 7.76
N GLN A 201 17.20 -47.28 9.09
CA GLN A 201 17.44 -46.02 9.79
C GLN A 201 18.85 -45.49 9.51
N GLU A 202 19.88 -46.35 9.53
CA GLU A 202 21.25 -45.96 9.22
C GLU A 202 21.42 -45.51 7.74
N GLU A 203 20.79 -46.20 6.78
CA GLU A 203 20.74 -45.76 5.38
C GLU A 203 19.98 -44.43 5.19
N LEU A 204 18.87 -44.23 5.91
CA LEU A 204 18.08 -43.00 5.86
C LEU A 204 18.84 -41.81 6.48
N LEU A 205 19.57 -42.04 7.58
CA LEU A 205 20.42 -41.04 8.24
C LEU A 205 21.65 -40.72 7.37
N HIS A 206 22.28 -41.73 6.76
CA HIS A 206 23.39 -41.53 5.82
C HIS A 206 22.94 -40.81 4.53
N THR A 207 21.74 -41.07 4.03
CA THR A 207 21.19 -40.32 2.89
C THR A 207 20.80 -38.89 3.26
N GLN A 208 20.21 -38.64 4.44
CA GLN A 208 20.03 -37.27 4.97
C GLN A 208 21.36 -36.51 5.06
N LEU A 209 22.40 -37.10 5.67
CA LEU A 209 23.74 -36.49 5.75
C LEU A 209 24.33 -36.23 4.36
N LYS A 210 24.07 -37.10 3.38
CA LYS A 210 24.49 -36.89 1.97
C LYS A 210 23.76 -35.71 1.34
N TYR A 211 22.44 -35.59 1.51
CA TYR A 211 21.67 -34.43 1.03
C TYR A 211 22.06 -33.13 1.73
N GLN A 212 22.31 -33.16 3.04
CA GLN A 212 22.77 -32.00 3.81
C GLN A 212 24.15 -31.51 3.36
N ARG A 213 25.10 -32.42 3.11
CA ARG A 213 26.41 -32.08 2.50
C ARG A 213 26.30 -31.54 1.07
N ILE A 214 25.30 -31.99 0.30
CA ILE A 214 25.01 -31.46 -1.04
C ILE A 214 24.39 -30.06 -0.93
N LEU A 215 23.47 -29.82 0.00
CA LEU A 215 22.91 -28.50 0.28
C LEU A 215 23.99 -27.52 0.73
N GLU A 216 24.82 -27.87 1.72
CA GLU A 216 25.95 -27.04 2.13
C GLU A 216 26.91 -26.72 0.98
N ARG A 217 27.14 -27.68 0.07
CA ARG A 217 27.96 -27.46 -1.13
C ARG A 217 27.27 -26.51 -2.09
N LEU A 218 25.99 -26.71 -2.40
CA LEU A 218 25.21 -25.84 -3.27
C LEU A 218 25.02 -24.43 -2.68
N GLU A 219 24.99 -24.28 -1.35
CA GLU A 219 25.02 -22.98 -0.68
C GLU A 219 26.39 -22.32 -0.77
N LYS A 220 27.48 -23.07 -0.59
CA LYS A 220 28.86 -22.56 -0.79
C LYS A 220 29.07 -22.15 -2.25
N GLU A 221 28.67 -22.98 -3.21
CA GLU A 221 28.70 -22.69 -4.65
C GLU A 221 27.78 -21.50 -4.99
N ASN A 222 26.57 -21.37 -4.43
CA ASN A 222 25.74 -20.17 -4.60
C ASN A 222 26.37 -18.92 -3.94
N LYS A 223 27.07 -19.06 -2.81
CA LYS A 223 27.73 -17.95 -2.11
C LYS A 223 29.00 -17.51 -2.86
N GLU A 224 29.69 -18.43 -3.51
CA GLU A 224 30.80 -18.15 -4.43
C GLU A 224 30.31 -17.59 -5.77
N LEU A 225 29.23 -18.11 -6.34
CA LEU A 225 28.58 -17.53 -7.53
C LEU A 225 28.04 -16.12 -7.24
N ARG A 226 27.39 -15.88 -6.09
CA ARG A 226 27.01 -14.53 -5.65
C ARG A 226 28.24 -13.63 -5.47
N LYS A 227 29.34 -14.13 -4.90
CA LYS A 227 30.62 -13.38 -4.87
C LYS A 227 31.21 -13.13 -6.25
N LEU A 228 31.04 -14.03 -7.22
CA LEU A 228 31.53 -13.87 -8.60
C LEU A 228 30.64 -12.96 -9.45
N VAL A 229 29.35 -12.86 -9.14
CA VAL A 229 28.43 -11.83 -9.67
C VAL A 229 28.80 -10.48 -9.05
N LEU A 230 28.85 -10.38 -7.72
CA LEU A 230 29.30 -9.16 -7.03
C LEU A 230 30.70 -8.72 -7.47
N GLN A 231 31.66 -9.63 -7.73
CA GLN A 231 32.97 -9.26 -8.27
C GLN A 231 32.98 -8.90 -9.76
N LYS A 232 31.94 -9.24 -10.54
CA LYS A 232 31.71 -8.68 -11.88
C LYS A 232 31.11 -7.28 -11.81
N ASP A 233 30.31 -7.01 -10.77
CA ASP A 233 29.64 -5.73 -10.57
C ASP A 233 30.55 -4.70 -9.87
N ASP A 234 31.33 -5.10 -8.85
CA ASP A 234 32.31 -4.26 -8.14
C ASP A 234 33.57 -3.98 -8.97
N LYS A 235 34.04 -4.94 -9.77
CA LYS A 235 34.99 -4.65 -10.86
C LYS A 235 34.21 -4.14 -12.06
N GLY A 236 33.52 -3.02 -11.82
CA GLY A 236 32.48 -2.42 -12.64
C GLY A 236 32.71 -2.66 -14.12
N ILE A 237 31.74 -3.34 -14.74
CA ILE A 237 31.87 -3.92 -16.06
C ILE A 237 32.37 -2.87 -17.05
N HIS A 238 33.68 -2.89 -17.30
CA HIS A 238 34.29 -2.38 -18.51
C HIS A 238 33.85 -3.29 -19.66
N HIS A 239 32.57 -3.16 -20.02
CA HIS A 239 32.19 -3.01 -21.40
C HIS A 239 33.24 -2.07 -21.99
N ARG A 240 34.19 -2.63 -22.74
CA ARG A 240 34.87 -1.85 -23.78
C ARG A 240 33.75 -1.16 -24.51
N LYS A 241 33.66 0.17 -24.42
CA LYS A 241 32.62 0.94 -25.10
C LYS A 241 32.83 0.71 -26.59
N LEU A 242 32.18 -0.33 -27.12
CA LEU A 242 31.91 -0.50 -28.54
C LEU A 242 31.37 0.85 -28.97
N LYS A 243 32.10 1.53 -29.85
CA LYS A 243 31.75 2.89 -30.27
C LYS A 243 30.40 2.80 -30.97
N LYS A 244 29.32 3.03 -30.22
CA LYS A 244 27.96 3.08 -30.75
C LYS A 244 27.97 4.09 -31.88
N SER A 245 27.34 3.76 -33.01
CA SER A 245 27.26 4.73 -34.09
C SER A 245 26.45 5.95 -33.62
N LEU A 246 26.65 7.13 -34.22
CA LEU A 246 25.85 8.30 -33.86
C LEU A 246 24.35 8.01 -33.97
N ILE A 247 23.93 7.19 -34.96
CA ILE A 247 22.52 6.85 -35.16
C ILE A 247 22.00 5.82 -34.14
N ASP A 248 22.84 4.93 -33.61
CA ASP A 248 22.48 4.09 -32.45
C ASP A 248 22.21 4.96 -31.21
N MET A 249 23.12 5.90 -30.91
CA MET A 249 22.95 6.82 -29.77
C MET A 249 21.76 7.77 -29.97
N TYR A 250 21.51 8.21 -31.20
CA TYR A 250 20.33 9.00 -31.53
C TYR A 250 19.02 8.20 -31.38
N SER A 251 19.00 6.91 -31.74
CA SER A 251 17.84 6.05 -31.44
C SER A 251 17.67 5.84 -29.94
N GLU A 252 18.74 5.62 -29.18
CA GLU A 252 18.66 5.49 -27.72
C GLU A 252 18.10 6.77 -27.06
N VAL A 253 18.50 7.95 -27.54
CA VAL A 253 17.92 9.24 -27.12
C VAL A 253 16.43 9.33 -27.50
N LEU A 254 16.07 9.02 -28.76
CA LEU A 254 14.67 9.01 -29.22
C LEU A 254 13.79 8.04 -28.42
N ASP A 255 14.33 6.87 -28.07
CA ASP A 255 13.61 5.80 -27.38
C ASP A 255 13.41 6.15 -25.89
N VAL A 256 14.42 6.66 -25.19
CA VAL A 256 14.28 7.13 -23.79
C VAL A 256 13.36 8.33 -23.69
N LEU A 257 13.41 9.25 -24.67
CA LEU A 257 12.43 10.35 -24.76
C LEU A 257 11.02 9.80 -24.99
N SER A 258 10.85 8.70 -25.72
CA SER A 258 9.53 8.08 -25.91
C SER A 258 8.96 7.44 -24.65
N ASP A 259 9.81 6.86 -23.79
CA ASP A 259 9.41 6.29 -22.50
C ASP A 259 9.09 7.38 -21.45
N TYR A 260 9.60 8.60 -21.65
CA TYR A 260 9.29 9.79 -20.83
C TYR A 260 7.95 10.45 -21.22
N ASP A 261 7.60 10.44 -22.51
CA ASP A 261 6.52 11.25 -23.11
C ASP A 261 5.09 10.69 -22.96
N ALA A 262 4.78 10.02 -21.85
CA ALA A 262 3.41 9.61 -21.54
C ALA A 262 2.45 10.79 -21.25
N SER A 263 2.97 12.01 -21.13
CA SER A 263 2.21 13.22 -20.75
C SER A 263 2.71 14.55 -21.34
N TYR A 264 3.82 14.55 -22.07
CA TYR A 264 4.41 15.73 -22.72
C TYR A 264 4.64 15.47 -24.21
N ASN A 265 5.14 16.49 -24.91
CA ASN A 265 5.22 16.54 -26.36
C ASN A 265 6.69 16.70 -26.83
N THR A 266 7.64 16.13 -26.08
CA THR A 266 9.09 16.33 -26.25
C THR A 266 9.71 15.49 -27.37
N GLN A 267 9.15 14.30 -27.65
CA GLN A 267 9.48 13.46 -28.80
C GLN A 267 9.39 14.20 -30.13
N ASP A 268 8.46 15.16 -30.23
CA ASP A 268 8.21 15.90 -31.47
C ASP A 268 9.33 16.89 -31.82
N HIS A 269 10.27 17.15 -30.90
CA HIS A 269 11.39 18.05 -31.17
C HIS A 269 12.58 17.37 -31.86
N LEU A 270 12.63 16.04 -31.97
CA LEU A 270 13.75 15.34 -32.62
C LEU A 270 13.40 14.91 -34.05
N PRO A 271 14.20 15.32 -35.07
CA PRO A 271 13.93 15.02 -36.47
C PRO A 271 13.77 13.55 -36.83
N ARG A 272 12.83 13.29 -37.75
CA ARG A 272 12.53 11.98 -38.36
C ARG A 272 12.12 12.23 -39.83
N VAL A 273 12.40 11.30 -40.72
CA VAL A 273 12.00 11.38 -42.14
C VAL A 273 10.69 10.60 -42.33
N VAL A 274 9.59 11.31 -42.55
CA VAL A 274 8.23 10.75 -42.67
C VAL A 274 7.91 10.55 -44.14
N VAL A 275 7.59 9.31 -44.54
CA VAL A 275 7.34 8.93 -45.93
C VAL A 275 5.85 8.97 -46.23
N VAL A 276 5.44 9.84 -47.16
CA VAL A 276 4.03 10.12 -47.48
C VAL A 276 3.82 10.08 -49.00
N GLY A 277 2.65 9.64 -49.44
CA GLY A 277 2.35 9.39 -50.87
C GLY A 277 1.10 8.54 -51.02
N ASP A 278 0.44 8.61 -52.18
CA ASP A 278 -0.78 7.86 -52.43
C ASP A 278 -0.54 6.34 -52.39
N GLN A 279 -1.60 5.55 -52.29
CA GLN A 279 -1.51 4.09 -52.49
C GLN A 279 -0.90 3.79 -53.87
N SER A 280 -0.01 2.78 -53.93
CA SER A 280 0.70 2.36 -55.16
C SER A 280 1.67 3.38 -55.81
N ALA A 281 1.87 4.57 -55.22
CA ALA A 281 2.84 5.58 -55.68
C ALA A 281 4.34 5.19 -55.50
N GLY A 282 4.63 3.99 -54.97
CA GLY A 282 5.98 3.45 -54.86
C GLY A 282 6.68 3.66 -53.52
N LYS A 283 6.05 4.29 -52.51
CA LYS A 283 6.64 4.58 -51.17
C LYS A 283 7.57 3.47 -50.63
N THR A 284 6.99 2.30 -50.41
CA THR A 284 7.67 1.15 -49.82
C THR A 284 8.82 0.65 -50.71
N SER A 285 8.69 0.73 -52.04
CA SER A 285 9.78 0.41 -52.98
C SER A 285 10.93 1.45 -52.92
N VAL A 286 10.64 2.73 -52.70
CA VAL A 286 11.69 3.75 -52.46
C VAL A 286 12.40 3.47 -51.13
N LEU A 287 11.67 3.09 -50.08
CA LEU A 287 12.27 2.75 -48.78
C LEU A 287 13.13 1.48 -48.88
N GLU A 288 12.68 0.42 -49.56
CA GLU A 288 13.50 -0.77 -49.87
C GLU A 288 14.79 -0.41 -50.62
N MET A 289 14.75 0.51 -51.59
CA MET A 289 15.94 0.98 -52.30
C MET A 289 16.91 1.76 -51.40
N ILE A 290 16.40 2.57 -50.46
CA ILE A 290 17.23 3.33 -49.50
C ILE A 290 17.84 2.39 -48.44
N ALA A 291 17.08 1.39 -47.97
CA ALA A 291 17.54 0.33 -47.05
C ALA A 291 18.37 -0.77 -47.76
N GLN A 292 18.45 -0.71 -49.09
CA GLN A 292 19.09 -1.68 -49.99
C GLN A 292 18.55 -3.13 -49.88
N ALA A 293 17.35 -3.34 -49.33
CA ALA A 293 16.81 -4.67 -49.07
C ALA A 293 15.28 -4.73 -49.21
N ARG A 294 14.77 -5.86 -49.73
CA ARG A 294 13.32 -6.17 -49.89
C ARG A 294 12.69 -6.59 -48.56
N ILE A 295 12.64 -5.69 -47.58
CA ILE A 295 12.22 -6.03 -46.21
C ILE A 295 10.69 -6.14 -46.00
N PHE A 296 9.86 -5.52 -46.86
CA PHE A 296 8.40 -5.45 -46.64
C PHE A 296 7.61 -6.57 -47.33
N PRO A 297 6.47 -7.02 -46.76
CA PRO A 297 5.57 -7.94 -47.43
C PRO A 297 4.94 -7.33 -48.69
N ARG A 298 4.71 -8.16 -49.71
CA ARG A 298 4.19 -7.79 -51.03
C ARG A 298 3.08 -8.75 -51.44
N GLY A 299 1.90 -8.22 -51.78
CA GLY A 299 0.74 -9.00 -52.22
C GLY A 299 -0.10 -8.26 -53.25
N SER A 300 -0.71 -9.00 -54.19
CA SER A 300 -1.50 -8.43 -55.28
C SER A 300 -2.94 -8.13 -54.85
N GLY A 301 -3.26 -6.84 -54.71
CA GLY A 301 -4.63 -6.33 -54.50
C GLY A 301 -5.04 -6.09 -53.04
N GLU A 302 -4.32 -6.65 -52.06
CA GLU A 302 -4.56 -6.41 -50.63
C GLU A 302 -3.64 -5.30 -50.08
N MET A 303 -4.09 -4.55 -49.08
CA MET A 303 -3.28 -3.51 -48.43
C MET A 303 -2.28 -4.15 -47.45
N MET A 304 -0.98 -4.00 -47.76
CA MET A 304 0.14 -4.50 -46.96
C MET A 304 0.44 -3.61 -45.74
N THR A 305 0.82 -2.34 -45.95
CA THR A 305 1.17 -1.40 -44.87
C THR A 305 -0.07 -0.96 -44.06
N ARG A 306 -0.37 -1.67 -42.98
CA ARG A 306 -1.51 -1.39 -42.07
C ARG A 306 -1.15 -0.60 -40.81
N SER A 307 0.14 -0.50 -40.50
CA SER A 307 0.66 0.21 -39.33
C SER A 307 1.92 0.98 -39.75
N PRO A 308 2.24 2.14 -39.13
CA PRO A 308 3.50 2.84 -39.38
C PRO A 308 4.72 1.99 -39.02
N VAL A 309 5.81 2.13 -39.79
CA VAL A 309 7.07 1.41 -39.52
C VAL A 309 8.24 2.39 -39.39
N LYS A 310 8.77 2.53 -38.17
CA LYS A 310 10.04 3.24 -37.87
C LYS A 310 11.19 2.33 -38.31
N VAL A 311 11.91 2.73 -39.36
CA VAL A 311 13.12 2.05 -39.85
C VAL A 311 14.34 2.93 -39.54
N THR A 312 15.15 2.51 -38.57
CA THR A 312 16.45 3.13 -38.27
C THR A 312 17.51 2.50 -39.19
N LEU A 313 18.14 3.30 -40.05
CA LEU A 313 19.25 2.84 -40.90
C LEU A 313 20.59 3.19 -40.25
N SER A 314 21.49 2.21 -40.14
CA SER A 314 22.88 2.43 -39.70
C SER A 314 23.91 1.78 -40.61
N GLU A 315 25.06 2.41 -40.73
CA GLU A 315 26.24 1.84 -41.36
C GLU A 315 26.77 0.64 -40.54
N GLY A 316 27.19 -0.44 -41.20
CA GLY A 316 27.70 -1.65 -40.54
C GLY A 316 28.38 -2.65 -41.50
N PRO A 317 29.18 -3.61 -40.97
CA PRO A 317 29.94 -4.55 -41.79
C PRO A 317 29.09 -5.70 -42.38
N HIS A 318 27.90 -5.95 -41.84
CA HIS A 318 26.96 -6.98 -42.27
C HIS A 318 25.59 -6.36 -42.50
N HIS A 319 24.85 -6.87 -43.48
CA HIS A 319 23.52 -6.37 -43.84
C HIS A 319 22.46 -7.17 -43.07
N VAL A 320 22.01 -6.63 -41.94
CA VAL A 320 21.15 -7.33 -40.98
C VAL A 320 19.99 -6.46 -40.51
N ALA A 321 18.86 -7.07 -40.16
CA ALA A 321 17.72 -6.42 -39.54
C ALA A 321 17.42 -6.99 -38.15
N LEU A 322 16.94 -6.13 -37.24
CA LEU A 322 16.64 -6.44 -35.84
C LEU A 322 15.42 -5.64 -35.38
N PHE A 323 14.43 -6.29 -34.76
CA PHE A 323 13.29 -5.59 -34.12
C PHE A 323 13.68 -5.09 -32.73
N LYS A 324 13.15 -3.94 -32.30
CA LYS A 324 13.45 -3.37 -30.96
C LYS A 324 13.14 -4.37 -29.82
N ASP A 325 12.08 -5.16 -29.97
CA ASP A 325 11.54 -6.05 -28.94
C ASP A 325 12.06 -7.50 -29.06
N SER A 326 13.12 -7.75 -29.85
CA SER A 326 13.65 -9.10 -30.09
C SER A 326 15.17 -9.10 -30.20
N SER A 327 15.81 -10.18 -29.73
CA SER A 327 17.24 -10.45 -29.93
C SER A 327 17.54 -11.22 -31.22
N ARG A 328 16.53 -11.56 -32.04
CA ARG A 328 16.75 -12.24 -33.33
C ARG A 328 17.20 -11.25 -34.40
N GLU A 329 18.46 -11.35 -34.80
CA GLU A 329 18.97 -10.79 -36.04
C GLU A 329 18.49 -11.61 -37.26
N PHE A 330 18.21 -10.93 -38.37
CA PHE A 330 17.85 -11.51 -39.67
C PHE A 330 18.90 -11.07 -40.70
N ASP A 331 19.51 -12.02 -41.41
CA ASP A 331 20.51 -11.72 -42.45
C ASP A 331 19.82 -11.36 -43.77
N LEU A 332 19.98 -10.11 -44.20
CA LEU A 332 19.32 -9.58 -45.39
C LEU A 332 19.95 -10.08 -46.70
N THR A 333 21.12 -10.73 -46.64
CA THR A 333 21.74 -11.38 -47.79
C THR A 333 21.17 -12.77 -48.08
N LYS A 334 20.42 -13.36 -47.14
CA LYS A 334 19.77 -14.67 -47.30
C LYS A 334 18.28 -14.49 -47.58
N GLU A 335 17.80 -15.00 -48.72
CA GLU A 335 16.38 -14.92 -49.07
C GLU A 335 15.47 -15.68 -48.07
N GLU A 336 16.00 -16.68 -47.36
CA GLU A 336 15.27 -17.39 -46.28
C GLU A 336 14.98 -16.49 -45.06
N ASP A 337 16.00 -15.81 -44.52
CA ASP A 337 15.82 -14.86 -43.42
C ASP A 337 15.06 -13.61 -43.88
N LEU A 338 15.26 -13.16 -45.13
CA LEU A 338 14.54 -12.03 -45.72
C LEU A 338 13.04 -12.35 -45.90
N ALA A 339 12.69 -13.57 -46.32
CA ALA A 339 11.30 -14.04 -46.37
C ALA A 339 10.69 -14.19 -44.97
N ALA A 340 11.46 -14.73 -44.01
CA ALA A 340 11.04 -14.79 -42.60
C ALA A 340 10.79 -13.40 -42.02
N LEU A 341 11.64 -12.41 -42.33
CA LEU A 341 11.46 -11.01 -41.92
C LEU A 341 10.17 -10.41 -42.48
N ARG A 342 9.89 -10.58 -43.79
CA ARG A 342 8.63 -10.09 -44.41
C ARG A 342 7.39 -10.67 -43.71
N HIS A 343 7.39 -11.97 -43.47
CA HIS A 343 6.29 -12.67 -42.79
C HIS A 343 6.12 -12.17 -41.34
N GLU A 344 7.23 -11.98 -40.62
CA GLU A 344 7.25 -11.48 -39.25
C GLU A 344 6.78 -10.00 -39.15
N ILE A 345 7.12 -9.15 -40.14
CA ILE A 345 6.55 -7.79 -40.27
C ILE A 345 5.04 -7.87 -40.50
N GLU A 346 4.58 -8.76 -41.39
CA GLU A 346 3.16 -8.92 -41.67
C GLU A 346 2.38 -9.41 -40.44
N LEU A 347 2.93 -10.36 -39.67
CA LEU A 347 2.36 -10.79 -38.39
C LEU A 347 2.25 -9.64 -37.39
N ARG A 348 3.30 -8.81 -37.21
CA ARG A 348 3.23 -7.62 -36.34
C ARG A 348 2.18 -6.62 -36.83
N MET A 349 2.12 -6.34 -38.14
CA MET A 349 1.10 -5.46 -38.72
C MET A 349 -0.32 -5.98 -38.51
N ARG A 350 -0.57 -7.29 -38.66
CA ARG A 350 -1.88 -7.91 -38.38
C ARG A 350 -2.21 -7.88 -36.89
N LYS A 351 -1.25 -8.11 -36.00
CA LYS A 351 -1.42 -8.12 -34.53
C LYS A 351 -1.78 -6.75 -33.95
N ASN A 352 -1.20 -5.67 -34.48
CA ASN A 352 -1.45 -4.31 -33.98
C ASN A 352 -2.82 -3.74 -34.40
N VAL A 353 -3.55 -4.39 -35.31
CA VAL A 353 -4.87 -3.92 -35.79
C VAL A 353 -5.97 -4.48 -34.87
N LYS A 354 -6.75 -3.57 -34.29
CA LYS A 354 -7.88 -3.87 -33.39
C LYS A 354 -9.05 -4.48 -34.17
N GLU A 355 -9.84 -5.32 -33.50
CA GLU A 355 -11.00 -5.98 -34.12
C GLU A 355 -11.95 -4.96 -34.78
N GLY A 356 -12.33 -5.20 -36.03
CA GLY A 356 -13.17 -4.31 -36.83
C GLY A 356 -12.43 -3.15 -37.52
N CYS A 357 -11.21 -2.81 -37.13
CA CYS A 357 -10.37 -1.83 -37.82
C CYS A 357 -9.58 -2.46 -38.99
N THR A 358 -9.01 -1.63 -39.86
CA THR A 358 -8.11 -2.08 -40.96
C THR A 358 -6.69 -1.49 -40.86
N VAL A 359 -6.52 -0.44 -40.07
CA VAL A 359 -5.26 0.30 -39.86
C VAL A 359 -5.06 0.54 -38.36
N SER A 360 -3.81 0.57 -37.91
CA SER A 360 -3.44 0.90 -36.54
C SER A 360 -2.49 2.11 -36.49
N PRO A 361 -2.59 3.01 -35.51
CA PRO A 361 -1.57 4.03 -35.25
C PRO A 361 -0.31 3.49 -34.57
N GLU A 362 -0.34 2.25 -34.04
CA GLU A 362 0.74 1.66 -33.25
C GLU A 362 1.96 1.32 -34.12
N THR A 363 3.10 1.94 -33.85
CA THR A 363 4.31 1.83 -34.69
C THR A 363 5.09 0.55 -34.50
N ILE A 364 5.62 -0.03 -35.57
CA ILE A 364 6.60 -1.12 -35.52
C ILE A 364 8.01 -0.52 -35.63
N SER A 365 8.92 -0.87 -34.73
CA SER A 365 10.31 -0.39 -34.73
C SER A 365 11.29 -1.44 -35.22
N LEU A 366 12.02 -1.12 -36.29
CA LEU A 366 13.00 -1.98 -36.95
C LEU A 366 14.33 -1.23 -37.12
N ASN A 367 15.43 -1.84 -36.70
CA ASN A 367 16.78 -1.36 -36.94
C ASN A 367 17.41 -2.18 -38.08
N VAL A 368 17.96 -1.52 -39.09
CA VAL A 368 18.63 -2.15 -40.24
C VAL A 368 20.06 -1.63 -40.32
N LYS A 369 21.02 -2.54 -40.24
CA LYS A 369 22.45 -2.26 -40.33
C LYS A 369 22.98 -2.76 -41.68
N GLY A 370 23.91 -2.06 -42.31
CA GLY A 370 24.47 -2.52 -43.59
C GLY A 370 25.58 -1.65 -44.19
N PRO A 371 26.37 -2.20 -45.12
CA PRO A 371 27.51 -1.50 -45.70
C PRO A 371 27.04 -0.37 -46.63
N GLY A 372 27.55 0.84 -46.42
CA GLY A 372 27.21 2.02 -47.24
C GLY A 372 25.77 2.54 -47.07
N LEU A 373 25.01 2.05 -46.08
CA LEU A 373 23.71 2.64 -45.73
C LEU A 373 23.88 4.04 -45.13
N GLN A 374 23.07 4.97 -45.60
CA GLN A 374 23.03 6.34 -45.07
C GLN A 374 22.30 6.36 -43.72
N ARG A 375 22.93 6.97 -42.72
CA ARG A 375 22.50 6.91 -41.32
C ARG A 375 21.29 7.83 -41.10
N MET A 376 20.08 7.30 -40.95
CA MET A 376 18.86 8.11 -40.79
C MET A 376 17.70 7.34 -40.12
N VAL A 377 16.69 8.05 -39.62
CA VAL A 377 15.42 7.45 -39.15
C VAL A 377 14.31 7.74 -40.15
N LEU A 378 13.80 6.69 -40.79
CA LEU A 378 12.67 6.71 -41.73
C LEU A 378 11.39 6.23 -41.02
N VAL A 379 10.23 6.72 -41.45
CA VAL A 379 8.91 6.23 -41.02
C VAL A 379 8.03 6.00 -42.25
N ASP A 380 7.79 4.73 -42.63
CA ASP A 380 6.78 4.41 -43.66
C ASP A 380 5.38 4.57 -43.08
N LEU A 381 4.50 5.24 -43.81
CA LEU A 381 3.09 5.41 -43.42
C LEU A 381 2.15 4.67 -44.39
N PRO A 382 1.01 4.15 -43.90
CA PRO A 382 -0.07 3.68 -44.75
C PRO A 382 -0.40 4.68 -45.86
N GLY A 383 -0.57 4.19 -47.10
CA GLY A 383 -0.79 5.05 -48.25
C GLY A 383 -2.15 5.73 -48.22
N VAL A 384 -2.20 7.02 -48.56
CA VAL A 384 -3.47 7.75 -48.65
C VAL A 384 -4.37 7.12 -49.73
N ILE A 385 -5.63 6.90 -49.39
CA ILE A 385 -6.65 6.29 -50.24
C ILE A 385 -7.79 7.26 -50.56
N ASN A 386 -8.20 7.31 -51.83
CA ASN A 386 -9.31 8.17 -52.25
C ASN A 386 -10.67 7.50 -52.00
N THR A 387 -10.73 6.17 -52.10
CA THR A 387 -11.92 5.31 -51.99
C THR A 387 -11.64 4.09 -51.12
N VAL A 388 -12.63 3.61 -50.39
CA VAL A 388 -12.54 2.42 -49.52
C VAL A 388 -12.98 1.18 -50.30
N THR A 389 -12.18 0.11 -50.28
CA THR A 389 -12.45 -1.15 -51.00
C THR A 389 -13.31 -2.10 -50.15
N SER A 390 -14.11 -2.95 -50.80
CA SER A 390 -14.87 -4.03 -50.14
C SER A 390 -13.94 -4.93 -49.32
N GLY A 391 -14.10 -4.93 -47.99
CA GLY A 391 -13.23 -5.64 -47.03
C GLY A 391 -12.44 -4.71 -46.09
N MET A 392 -12.41 -3.40 -46.38
CA MET A 392 -11.86 -2.38 -45.47
C MET A 392 -12.96 -1.75 -44.60
N ALA A 393 -12.59 -1.28 -43.40
CA ALA A 393 -13.48 -0.55 -42.51
C ALA A 393 -13.82 0.85 -43.08
N PRO A 394 -15.03 1.40 -42.87
CA PRO A 394 -15.49 2.62 -43.53
C PRO A 394 -14.71 3.88 -43.10
N ASP A 395 -14.18 3.89 -41.88
CA ASP A 395 -13.36 4.95 -41.29
C ASP A 395 -11.90 4.94 -41.78
N THR A 396 -11.43 3.85 -42.42
CA THR A 396 -10.02 3.62 -42.78
C THR A 396 -9.37 4.84 -43.46
N LYS A 397 -10.09 5.55 -44.32
CA LYS A 397 -9.61 6.76 -45.00
C LYS A 397 -9.30 7.91 -44.02
N GLU A 398 -10.18 8.13 -43.04
CA GLU A 398 -10.03 9.19 -42.03
C GLU A 398 -8.95 8.80 -41.01
N THR A 399 -8.86 7.52 -40.65
CA THR A 399 -7.81 6.96 -39.78
C THR A 399 -6.42 7.05 -40.42
N ILE A 400 -6.27 6.75 -41.72
CA ILE A 400 -4.99 6.98 -42.44
C ILE A 400 -4.66 8.49 -42.46
N PHE A 401 -5.63 9.34 -42.79
CA PHE A 401 -5.42 10.79 -42.88
C PHE A 401 -5.02 11.41 -41.53
N SER A 402 -5.61 10.95 -40.42
CA SER A 402 -5.26 11.42 -39.08
C SER A 402 -3.86 10.99 -38.65
N ILE A 403 -3.46 9.74 -38.94
CA ILE A 403 -2.09 9.24 -38.72
C ILE A 403 -1.09 10.05 -39.55
N SER A 404 -1.29 10.19 -40.86
CA SER A 404 -0.41 10.98 -41.73
C SER A 404 -0.32 12.44 -41.29
N LYS A 405 -1.43 13.04 -40.88
CA LYS A 405 -1.47 14.39 -40.35
C LYS A 405 -0.68 14.54 -39.05
N ALA A 406 -0.81 13.62 -38.09
CA ALA A 406 -0.06 13.67 -36.83
C ALA A 406 1.46 13.70 -37.08
N TYR A 407 1.99 12.77 -37.88
CA TYR A 407 3.41 12.72 -38.21
C TYR A 407 3.91 13.94 -39.02
N MET A 408 3.05 14.57 -39.84
CA MET A 408 3.41 15.79 -40.58
C MET A 408 3.23 17.08 -39.78
N GLN A 409 2.41 17.11 -38.72
CA GLN A 409 2.20 18.30 -37.89
C GLN A 409 3.42 18.65 -37.04
N ASN A 410 4.20 17.65 -36.64
CA ASN A 410 5.52 17.80 -36.05
C ASN A 410 6.39 18.74 -36.92
N PRO A 411 6.93 19.86 -36.40
CA PRO A 411 7.67 20.85 -37.20
C PRO A 411 9.06 20.38 -37.64
N ASN A 412 9.65 19.42 -36.92
CA ASN A 412 10.98 18.87 -37.14
C ASN A 412 10.94 17.56 -37.96
N ALA A 413 9.77 17.10 -38.37
CA ALA A 413 9.61 16.03 -39.34
C ALA A 413 9.97 16.51 -40.76
N ILE A 414 10.89 15.80 -41.41
CA ILE A 414 11.19 15.94 -42.83
C ILE A 414 10.14 15.14 -43.60
N ILE A 415 9.42 15.80 -44.51
CA ILE A 415 8.33 15.17 -45.28
C ILE A 415 8.89 14.67 -46.61
N LEU A 416 9.03 13.35 -46.78
CA LEU A 416 9.40 12.72 -48.03
C LEU A 416 8.13 12.42 -48.83
N CYS A 417 7.75 13.34 -49.73
CA CYS A 417 6.55 13.27 -50.55
C CYS A 417 6.82 12.48 -51.83
N ILE A 418 6.23 11.29 -51.95
CA ILE A 418 6.46 10.34 -53.04
C ILE A 418 5.21 10.27 -53.93
N GLN A 419 5.40 10.57 -55.22
CA GLN A 419 4.35 10.61 -56.23
C GLN A 419 4.68 9.73 -57.43
N ASP A 420 3.66 9.12 -58.02
CA ASP A 420 3.75 8.42 -59.30
C ASP A 420 3.90 9.42 -60.46
N GLY A 421 4.90 9.22 -61.33
CA GLY A 421 5.10 9.99 -62.55
C GLY A 421 4.32 9.49 -63.77
N SER A 422 3.74 8.28 -63.70
CA SER A 422 2.92 7.69 -64.77
C SER A 422 1.42 8.03 -64.67
N VAL A 423 1.02 8.71 -63.60
CA VAL A 423 -0.37 9.10 -63.28
C VAL A 423 -0.48 10.63 -63.20
N ASP A 424 -1.66 11.18 -63.48
CA ASP A 424 -1.92 12.62 -63.37
C ASP A 424 -1.66 13.16 -61.95
N ALA A 425 -0.68 14.06 -61.88
CA ALA A 425 -0.36 14.93 -60.75
C ALA A 425 -1.60 15.51 -60.01
N GLU A 426 -2.61 15.94 -60.76
CA GLU A 426 -3.84 16.58 -60.26
C GLU A 426 -4.81 15.60 -59.55
N ARG A 427 -4.51 14.30 -59.50
CA ARG A 427 -5.33 13.28 -58.81
C ARG A 427 -4.79 12.91 -57.41
N SER A 428 -3.59 13.38 -57.05
CA SER A 428 -2.98 13.12 -55.75
C SER A 428 -3.63 13.98 -54.67
N ILE A 429 -4.03 13.37 -53.54
CA ILE A 429 -4.49 14.13 -52.36
C ILE A 429 -3.29 14.49 -51.46
N VAL A 430 -2.17 13.78 -51.59
CA VAL A 430 -0.98 14.01 -50.76
C VAL A 430 -0.32 15.36 -51.05
N THR A 431 -0.28 15.82 -52.30
CA THR A 431 0.30 17.13 -52.66
C THR A 431 -0.40 18.28 -51.95
N ASP A 432 -1.74 18.28 -51.93
CA ASP A 432 -2.57 19.25 -51.20
C ASP A 432 -2.42 19.13 -49.68
N LEU A 433 -2.33 17.91 -49.15
CA LEU A 433 -2.11 17.66 -47.71
C LEU A 433 -0.74 18.18 -47.25
N VAL A 434 0.33 17.89 -48.01
CA VAL A 434 1.68 18.40 -47.73
C VAL A 434 1.72 19.92 -47.88
N SER A 435 1.04 20.50 -48.87
CA SER A 435 0.93 21.96 -49.03
C SER A 435 0.21 22.66 -47.87
N GLN A 436 -0.59 21.94 -47.07
CA GLN A 436 -1.21 22.45 -45.84
C GLN A 436 -0.28 22.36 -44.61
N MET A 437 0.65 21.39 -44.58
CA MET A 437 1.55 21.13 -43.44
C MET A 437 2.93 21.80 -43.59
N ASP A 438 3.37 22.09 -44.82
CA ASP A 438 4.56 22.89 -45.13
C ASP A 438 4.30 23.83 -46.34
N PRO A 439 3.53 24.93 -46.16
CA PRO A 439 3.24 25.90 -47.24
C PRO A 439 4.47 26.66 -47.78
N HIS A 440 5.65 26.41 -47.23
CA HIS A 440 6.90 27.06 -47.62
C HIS A 440 7.92 26.10 -48.24
N GLY A 441 7.71 24.78 -48.14
CA GLY A 441 8.65 23.76 -48.63
C GLY A 441 9.96 23.70 -47.87
N ARG A 442 9.98 24.12 -46.60
CA ARG A 442 11.22 24.23 -45.79
C ARG A 442 11.75 22.90 -45.25
N ARG A 443 10.91 21.87 -45.23
CA ARG A 443 11.24 20.52 -44.70
C ARG A 443 10.70 19.39 -45.58
N THR A 444 10.16 19.74 -46.75
CA THR A 444 9.59 18.80 -47.72
C THR A 444 10.63 18.46 -48.79
N ILE A 445 10.76 17.17 -49.14
CA ILE A 445 11.53 16.66 -50.27
C ILE A 445 10.56 15.91 -51.18
N PHE A 446 10.54 16.23 -52.47
CA PHE A 446 9.64 15.63 -53.45
C PHE A 446 10.36 14.56 -54.28
N VAL A 447 9.70 13.41 -54.49
CA VAL A 447 10.24 12.26 -55.22
C VAL A 447 9.22 11.78 -56.25
N LEU A 448 9.60 11.83 -57.52
CA LEU A 448 8.84 11.30 -58.65
C LEU A 448 9.32 9.87 -58.97
N THR A 449 8.42 8.89 -58.87
CA THR A 449 8.69 7.47 -59.18
C THR A 449 8.17 7.08 -60.57
N LYS A 450 8.58 5.91 -61.08
CA LYS A 450 8.12 5.33 -62.36
C LYS A 450 8.33 6.26 -63.57
N VAL A 451 9.40 7.07 -63.52
CA VAL A 451 9.73 8.06 -64.56
C VAL A 451 10.06 7.38 -65.90
N ASP A 452 10.51 6.12 -65.87
CA ASP A 452 10.69 5.27 -67.03
C ASP A 452 9.36 4.97 -67.75
N LEU A 453 8.27 4.71 -67.01
CA LEU A 453 6.93 4.52 -67.59
C LEU A 453 6.37 5.85 -68.12
N ALA A 454 6.65 6.97 -67.44
CA ALA A 454 6.28 8.30 -67.92
C ALA A 454 6.94 8.65 -69.27
N GLU A 455 8.24 8.38 -69.42
CA GLU A 455 8.97 8.58 -70.68
C GLU A 455 8.50 7.62 -71.79
N LYS A 456 8.21 6.35 -71.46
CA LYS A 456 7.68 5.35 -72.42
C LYS A 456 6.27 5.69 -72.91
N ASN A 457 5.39 6.17 -72.03
CA ASN A 457 3.97 6.42 -72.33
C ASN A 457 3.71 7.76 -73.04
N VAL A 458 4.75 8.50 -73.43
CA VAL A 458 4.65 9.82 -74.09
C VAL A 458 3.88 10.84 -73.23
N ALA A 459 3.98 10.74 -71.90
CA ALA A 459 3.61 11.85 -71.03
C ALA A 459 4.51 13.05 -71.39
N SER A 460 3.92 14.25 -71.54
CA SER A 460 4.63 15.39 -72.13
C SER A 460 5.92 15.73 -71.34
N PRO A 461 7.12 15.68 -71.95
CA PRO A 461 8.38 15.90 -71.24
C PRO A 461 8.44 17.27 -70.54
N SER A 462 7.76 18.27 -71.09
CA SER A 462 7.57 19.59 -70.49
C SER A 462 6.79 19.58 -69.17
N ARG A 463 5.84 18.64 -68.97
CA ARG A 463 5.09 18.47 -67.71
C ARG A 463 5.95 17.79 -66.64
N ILE A 464 6.76 16.80 -67.01
CA ILE A 464 7.76 16.19 -66.11
C ILE A 464 8.78 17.25 -65.66
N GLN A 465 9.25 18.10 -66.58
CA GLN A 465 10.09 19.25 -66.25
C GLN A 465 9.36 20.24 -65.33
N GLN A 466 8.11 20.62 -65.60
CA GLN A 466 7.35 21.54 -64.72
C GLN A 466 7.13 20.99 -63.30
N ILE A 467 7.03 19.67 -63.13
CA ILE A 467 6.99 19.01 -61.81
C ILE A 467 8.34 19.19 -61.10
N ILE A 468 9.45 18.86 -61.76
CA ILE A 468 10.79 18.81 -61.15
C ILE A 468 11.45 20.20 -61.02
N GLU A 469 10.96 21.19 -61.76
CA GLU A 469 11.21 22.62 -61.54
C GLU A 469 10.32 23.23 -60.43
N GLY A 470 9.38 22.47 -59.85
CA GLY A 470 8.48 22.96 -58.80
C GLY A 470 7.50 24.03 -59.27
N LYS A 471 7.09 24.00 -60.55
CA LYS A 471 6.19 24.97 -61.19
C LYS A 471 4.76 24.48 -61.39
N LEU A 472 4.54 23.15 -61.42
CA LEU A 472 3.20 22.58 -61.62
C LEU A 472 2.31 22.68 -60.36
N PHE A 473 2.91 22.63 -59.16
CA PHE A 473 2.21 22.57 -57.90
C PHE A 473 2.26 23.89 -57.10
N PRO A 474 1.27 24.18 -56.24
CA PRO A 474 1.37 25.23 -55.23
C PRO A 474 2.33 24.83 -54.08
N MET A 475 2.48 23.52 -53.84
CA MET A 475 3.42 22.94 -52.89
C MET A 475 4.87 23.24 -53.30
N LYS A 476 5.75 23.42 -52.32
CA LYS A 476 7.18 23.63 -52.51
C LYS A 476 7.98 22.55 -51.80
N ALA A 477 9.20 22.32 -52.24
CA ALA A 477 10.13 21.37 -51.63
C ALA A 477 11.56 21.94 -51.67
N LEU A 478 12.40 21.48 -50.72
CA LEU A 478 13.84 21.73 -50.68
C LEU A 478 14.57 21.15 -51.91
N GLY A 479 14.07 20.03 -52.43
CA GLY A 479 14.60 19.34 -53.58
C GLY A 479 13.55 18.47 -54.26
N TYR A 480 13.69 18.33 -55.57
CA TYR A 480 12.86 17.49 -56.43
C TYR A 480 13.75 16.42 -57.06
N PHE A 481 13.42 15.15 -56.84
CA PHE A 481 14.18 13.99 -57.30
C PHE A 481 13.34 13.10 -58.22
N ALA A 482 13.99 12.44 -59.17
CA ALA A 482 13.41 11.42 -60.04
C ALA A 482 14.13 10.08 -59.82
N VAL A 483 13.36 9.01 -59.60
CA VAL A 483 13.87 7.66 -59.28
C VAL A 483 13.11 6.56 -60.02
N VAL A 484 13.78 5.42 -60.22
CA VAL A 484 13.22 4.22 -60.88
C VAL A 484 13.43 3.00 -59.99
N THR A 485 12.34 2.49 -59.42
CA THR A 485 12.37 1.43 -58.39
C THR A 485 12.06 0.02 -58.96
N GLY A 486 12.55 -0.28 -60.17
CA GLY A 486 12.46 -1.59 -60.84
C GLY A 486 11.43 -1.66 -61.98
N LYS A 487 11.45 -2.76 -62.74
CA LYS A 487 10.69 -2.90 -64.01
C LYS A 487 9.23 -3.32 -63.83
N GLY A 488 8.76 -3.39 -62.58
CA GLY A 488 7.41 -3.86 -62.21
C GLY A 488 7.34 -5.34 -61.80
N ASN A 489 8.40 -6.12 -62.04
CA ASN A 489 8.50 -7.50 -61.56
C ASN A 489 8.71 -7.54 -60.04
N SER A 490 8.09 -8.52 -59.36
CA SER A 490 8.16 -8.66 -57.90
C SER A 490 9.44 -9.33 -57.39
N SER A 491 10.15 -10.06 -58.25
CA SER A 491 11.33 -10.89 -57.92
C SER A 491 12.68 -10.26 -58.29
N GLU A 492 12.72 -9.02 -58.76
CA GLU A 492 13.97 -8.29 -59.04
C GLU A 492 14.64 -7.82 -57.73
N SER A 493 15.96 -8.05 -57.62
CA SER A 493 16.76 -7.77 -56.41
C SER A 493 17.15 -6.29 -56.24
N ILE A 494 17.80 -6.01 -55.10
CA ILE A 494 18.56 -4.78 -54.78
C ILE A 494 19.28 -4.19 -56.01
N GLU A 495 20.21 -5.00 -56.49
CA GLU A 495 21.34 -4.67 -57.35
C GLU A 495 20.88 -4.49 -58.80
N ALA A 496 20.10 -5.46 -59.31
CA ALA A 496 19.57 -5.44 -60.67
C ALA A 496 18.68 -4.22 -60.94
N ILE A 497 18.03 -3.68 -59.89
CA ILE A 497 17.24 -2.45 -59.99
C ILE A 497 18.12 -1.21 -59.96
N ARG A 498 19.18 -1.18 -59.14
CA ARG A 498 20.13 -0.06 -59.15
C ARG A 498 20.87 0.02 -60.49
N GLU A 499 21.31 -1.12 -61.03
CA GLU A 499 21.91 -1.21 -62.37
C GLU A 499 20.94 -0.74 -63.45
N TYR A 500 19.65 -1.09 -63.37
CA TYR A 500 18.64 -0.59 -64.31
C TYR A 500 18.36 0.93 -64.13
N GLU A 501 18.37 1.45 -62.91
CA GLU A 501 18.21 2.89 -62.67
C GLU A 501 19.40 3.68 -63.26
N GLU A 502 20.63 3.18 -63.09
CA GLU A 502 21.84 3.75 -63.68
C GLU A 502 21.82 3.66 -65.23
N GLU A 503 21.48 2.50 -65.80
CA GLU A 503 21.32 2.31 -67.27
C GLU A 503 20.24 3.25 -67.84
N PHE A 504 19.09 3.34 -67.17
CA PHE A 504 17.98 4.20 -67.59
C PHE A 504 18.38 5.67 -67.61
N PHE A 505 18.94 6.22 -66.52
CA PHE A 505 19.30 7.63 -66.48
C PHE A 505 20.48 7.99 -67.39
N GLN A 506 21.42 7.06 -67.64
CA GLN A 506 22.45 7.23 -68.68
C GLN A 506 21.85 7.30 -70.09
N ASN A 507 20.77 6.55 -70.34
CA ASN A 507 20.17 6.44 -71.68
C ASN A 507 19.01 7.39 -71.98
N SER A 508 18.27 7.83 -70.96
CA SER A 508 17.07 8.67 -71.02
C SER A 508 17.25 9.95 -71.83
N LYS A 509 16.21 10.34 -72.57
CA LYS A 509 16.15 11.62 -73.29
C LYS A 509 16.05 12.79 -72.32
N LEU A 510 15.46 12.59 -71.14
CA LEU A 510 15.23 13.64 -70.14
C LEU A 510 16.54 14.20 -69.57
N LEU A 511 17.58 13.36 -69.38
CA LEU A 511 18.94 13.85 -69.09
C LEU A 511 19.61 14.45 -70.32
N LYS A 512 19.54 13.77 -71.47
CA LYS A 512 20.26 14.18 -72.70
C LYS A 512 19.77 15.51 -73.28
N THR A 513 18.54 15.92 -72.98
CA THR A 513 17.96 17.24 -73.30
C THR A 513 18.16 18.27 -72.15
N SER A 514 18.97 17.96 -71.13
CA SER A 514 19.25 18.80 -69.97
C SER A 514 18.02 19.22 -69.14
N MET A 515 16.92 18.48 -69.25
CA MET A 515 15.68 18.75 -68.51
C MET A 515 15.77 18.26 -67.05
N LEU A 516 16.66 17.29 -66.79
CA LEU A 516 17.00 16.79 -65.46
C LEU A 516 18.49 17.03 -65.17
N LYS A 517 18.80 17.54 -63.97
CA LYS A 517 20.18 17.70 -63.49
C LYS A 517 20.68 16.39 -62.87
N ALA A 518 21.96 16.07 -63.04
CA ALA A 518 22.54 14.81 -62.55
C ALA A 518 22.37 14.57 -61.04
N HIS A 519 22.33 15.61 -60.21
CA HIS A 519 22.09 15.48 -58.76
C HIS A 519 20.62 15.30 -58.37
N GLN A 520 19.67 15.50 -59.31
CA GLN A 520 18.23 15.32 -59.10
C GLN A 520 17.74 13.92 -59.53
N VAL A 521 18.64 13.02 -59.92
CA VAL A 521 18.30 11.66 -60.39
C VAL A 521 19.07 10.60 -59.61
N THR A 522 18.56 9.37 -59.66
CA THR A 522 18.99 8.19 -58.89
C THR A 522 18.62 8.22 -57.40
N THR A 523 18.31 7.04 -56.87
CA THR A 523 18.00 6.83 -55.46
C THR A 523 19.22 7.05 -54.56
N ARG A 524 20.44 6.92 -55.09
CA ARG A 524 21.70 7.23 -54.37
C ARG A 524 21.83 8.72 -54.04
N ASN A 525 21.50 9.61 -54.99
CA ASN A 525 21.56 11.05 -54.73
C ASN A 525 20.42 11.49 -53.80
N LEU A 526 19.25 10.86 -53.91
CA LEU A 526 18.14 11.05 -52.98
C LEU A 526 18.53 10.68 -51.53
N SER A 527 19.11 9.49 -51.30
CA SER A 527 19.44 9.04 -49.94
C SER A 527 20.54 9.89 -49.30
N LEU A 528 21.52 10.36 -50.07
CA LEU A 528 22.50 11.34 -49.61
C LEU A 528 21.85 12.68 -49.22
N ALA A 529 21.03 13.27 -50.09
CA ALA A 529 20.40 14.57 -49.82
C ALA A 529 19.40 14.53 -48.63
N VAL A 530 18.70 13.40 -48.44
CA VAL A 530 17.84 13.16 -47.27
C VAL A 530 18.70 13.03 -46.00
N SER A 531 19.83 12.31 -46.07
CA SER A 531 20.80 12.17 -44.96
C SER A 531 21.37 13.52 -44.53
N ASP A 532 21.84 14.35 -45.47
CA ASP A 532 22.39 15.67 -45.20
C ASP A 532 21.38 16.62 -44.57
N CYS A 533 20.12 16.61 -45.08
CA CYS A 533 19.03 17.40 -44.54
C CYS A 533 18.66 16.94 -43.10
N PHE A 534 18.57 15.64 -42.88
CA PHE A 534 18.35 15.03 -41.57
C PHE A 534 19.45 15.42 -40.58
N TRP A 535 20.73 15.18 -40.88
CA TRP A 535 21.82 15.51 -39.97
C TRP A 535 22.00 17.00 -39.73
N LYS A 536 21.68 17.86 -40.71
CA LYS A 536 21.61 19.31 -40.47
C LYS A 536 20.55 19.64 -39.41
N MET A 537 19.33 19.14 -39.58
CA MET A 537 18.23 19.42 -38.66
C MET A 537 18.46 18.80 -37.27
N VAL A 538 19.08 17.60 -37.19
CA VAL A 538 19.47 16.96 -35.92
C VAL A 538 20.45 17.84 -35.15
N ARG A 539 21.46 18.42 -35.82
CA ARG A 539 22.40 19.36 -35.19
C ARG A 539 21.70 20.60 -34.64
N GLU A 540 20.84 21.23 -35.44
CA GLU A 540 20.13 22.47 -35.06
C GLU A 540 19.10 22.25 -33.93
N SER A 541 18.51 21.05 -33.81
CA SER A 541 17.48 20.74 -32.81
C SER A 541 18.00 20.16 -31.50
N VAL A 542 19.05 19.33 -31.54
CA VAL A 542 19.53 18.59 -30.37
C VAL A 542 20.20 19.50 -29.34
N GLU A 543 20.96 20.52 -29.79
CA GLU A 543 21.54 21.54 -28.89
C GLU A 543 20.42 22.25 -28.10
N GLN A 544 19.33 22.65 -28.77
CA GLN A 544 18.16 23.27 -28.15
C GLN A 544 17.44 22.33 -27.16
N GLN A 545 17.33 21.03 -27.46
CA GLN A 545 16.72 20.07 -26.53
C GLN A 545 17.58 19.83 -25.30
N ALA A 546 18.91 19.70 -25.45
CA ALA A 546 19.81 19.54 -24.31
C ALA A 546 19.71 20.74 -23.34
N ASP A 547 19.63 21.96 -23.86
CA ASP A 547 19.46 23.17 -23.03
C ASP A 547 18.07 23.23 -22.36
N SER A 548 17.02 22.76 -23.04
CA SER A 548 15.67 22.61 -22.45
C SER A 548 15.68 21.63 -21.26
N PHE A 549 16.33 20.47 -21.42
CA PHE A 549 16.46 19.49 -20.33
C PHE A 549 17.39 19.97 -19.21
N LYS A 550 18.47 20.73 -19.51
CA LYS A 550 19.32 21.39 -18.49
C LYS A 550 18.54 22.41 -17.66
N ALA A 551 17.70 23.24 -18.30
CA ALA A 551 16.83 24.18 -17.59
C ALA A 551 15.78 23.46 -16.73
N THR A 552 15.18 22.39 -17.26
CA THR A 552 14.20 21.55 -16.55
C THR A 552 14.82 20.88 -15.32
N ARG A 553 16.02 20.30 -15.48
CA ARG A 553 16.82 19.74 -14.39
C ARG A 553 17.14 20.77 -13.32
N PHE A 554 17.59 21.96 -13.70
CA PHE A 554 17.92 23.03 -12.76
C PHE A 554 16.72 23.47 -11.93
N ASN A 555 15.53 23.54 -12.54
CA ASN A 555 14.28 23.84 -11.83
C ASN A 555 13.95 22.73 -10.81
N LEU A 556 14.01 21.46 -11.20
CA LEU A 556 13.76 20.32 -10.30
C LEU A 556 14.79 20.24 -9.17
N GLU A 557 16.09 20.41 -9.46
CA GLU A 557 17.14 20.44 -8.45
C GLU A 557 16.94 21.61 -7.47
N THR A 558 16.41 22.75 -7.93
CA THR A 558 16.09 23.91 -7.10
C THR A 558 14.86 23.63 -6.22
N GLU A 559 13.81 23.00 -6.76
CA GLU A 559 12.64 22.59 -5.98
C GLU A 559 13.01 21.53 -4.91
N TRP A 560 13.87 20.55 -5.24
CA TRP A 560 14.41 19.61 -4.25
C TRP A 560 15.17 20.34 -3.14
N LYS A 561 16.10 21.23 -3.49
CA LYS A 561 16.91 21.97 -2.50
C LYS A 561 16.07 22.91 -1.63
N ASN A 562 14.96 23.45 -2.14
CA ASN A 562 14.03 24.28 -1.38
C ASN A 562 13.15 23.45 -0.42
N ASN A 563 12.59 22.33 -0.88
CA ASN A 563 11.65 21.52 -0.11
C ASN A 563 12.34 20.50 0.83
N TYR A 564 13.50 19.98 0.44
CA TYR A 564 14.19 18.85 1.08
C TYR A 564 15.71 19.09 1.29
N PRO A 565 16.14 20.25 1.85
CA PRO A 565 17.55 20.70 1.88
C PRO A 565 18.57 19.81 2.61
N ARG A 566 18.13 18.73 3.28
CA ARG A 566 18.99 17.78 4.01
C ARG A 566 18.78 16.33 3.62
N LEU A 567 17.89 16.04 2.67
CA LEU A 567 17.62 14.68 2.22
C LEU A 567 18.37 14.40 0.91
N ARG A 568 18.99 13.22 0.84
CA ARG A 568 19.53 12.69 -0.41
C ARG A 568 18.38 12.31 -1.35
N GLU A 569 18.57 12.58 -2.64
CA GLU A 569 17.77 12.02 -3.73
C GLU A 569 17.85 10.48 -3.69
N LEU A 570 16.74 9.81 -3.41
CA LEU A 570 16.60 8.36 -3.41
C LEU A 570 15.42 8.00 -4.33
N ASP A 571 15.60 7.03 -5.23
CA ASP A 571 14.50 6.55 -6.07
C ASP A 571 13.56 5.60 -5.32
N ARG A 572 12.47 5.16 -5.98
CA ARG A 572 11.47 4.29 -5.35
C ARG A 572 12.03 2.91 -4.93
N ASN A 573 13.08 2.40 -5.58
CA ASN A 573 13.72 1.14 -5.18
C ASN A 573 14.71 1.36 -4.02
N GLU A 574 15.51 2.43 -4.06
CA GLU A 574 16.39 2.83 -2.94
C GLU A 574 15.58 3.12 -1.66
N LEU A 575 14.40 3.75 -1.79
CA LEU A 575 13.44 3.95 -0.70
C LEU A 575 12.79 2.64 -0.23
N PHE A 576 12.47 1.72 -1.16
CA PHE A 576 11.93 0.40 -0.80
C PHE A 576 12.94 -0.43 -0.01
N GLU A 577 14.20 -0.49 -0.44
CA GLU A 577 15.24 -1.21 0.29
C GLU A 577 15.56 -0.55 1.65
N LYS A 578 15.52 0.79 1.77
CA LYS A 578 15.59 1.44 3.10
C LYS A 578 14.43 0.96 4.01
N ALA A 579 13.19 1.01 3.54
CA ALA A 579 12.03 0.61 4.32
C ALA A 579 12.02 -0.90 4.64
N LYS A 580 12.50 -1.75 3.72
CA LYS A 580 12.68 -3.19 3.90
C LYS A 580 13.63 -3.48 5.07
N ASN A 581 14.78 -2.81 5.13
CA ASN A 581 15.69 -2.94 6.26
C ASN A 581 15.06 -2.45 7.58
N GLU A 582 14.39 -1.30 7.57
CA GLU A 582 13.71 -0.73 8.75
C GLU A 582 12.63 -1.67 9.32
N ILE A 583 11.82 -2.30 8.46
CA ILE A 583 10.81 -3.30 8.85
C ILE A 583 11.46 -4.58 9.38
N LEU A 584 12.59 -5.01 8.81
CA LEU A 584 13.32 -6.19 9.30
C LEU A 584 13.96 -5.92 10.67
N ASP A 585 14.48 -4.72 10.92
CA ASP A 585 14.95 -4.31 12.25
C ASP A 585 13.81 -4.22 13.27
N GLU A 586 12.61 -3.78 12.87
CA GLU A 586 11.40 -3.81 13.70
C GLU A 586 11.00 -5.25 14.08
N VAL A 587 11.00 -6.18 13.13
CA VAL A 587 10.75 -7.61 13.38
C VAL A 587 11.84 -8.26 14.25
N ILE A 588 13.11 -7.89 14.06
CA ILE A 588 14.20 -8.33 14.95
C ILE A 588 13.96 -7.80 16.37
N SER A 589 13.46 -6.56 16.54
CA SER A 589 13.15 -6.02 17.88
C SER A 589 12.00 -6.77 18.57
N LEU A 590 11.00 -7.28 17.83
CA LEU A 590 9.97 -8.18 18.38
C LEU A 590 10.57 -9.49 18.94
N SER A 591 11.63 -10.03 18.31
CA SER A 591 12.32 -11.23 18.81
C SER A 591 13.11 -11.02 20.10
N GLN A 592 13.38 -9.76 20.47
CA GLN A 592 14.11 -9.36 21.68
C GLN A 592 13.19 -9.05 22.88
N VAL A 593 11.86 -9.11 22.70
CA VAL A 593 10.90 -8.89 23.79
C VAL A 593 11.11 -9.92 24.91
N THR A 594 11.30 -9.42 26.14
CA THR A 594 11.74 -10.27 27.26
C THR A 594 10.75 -11.40 27.56
N PRO A 595 11.23 -12.62 27.91
CA PRO A 595 10.35 -13.75 28.23
C PRO A 595 9.30 -13.44 29.30
N LYS A 596 9.69 -12.67 30.32
CA LYS A 596 8.79 -12.26 31.40
C LYS A 596 7.60 -11.43 30.89
N HIS A 597 7.81 -10.51 29.94
CA HIS A 597 6.74 -9.66 29.40
C HIS A 597 5.68 -10.48 28.68
N TRP A 598 6.11 -11.48 27.89
CA TRP A 598 5.20 -12.44 27.25
C TRP A 598 4.40 -13.26 28.27
N GLU A 599 5.05 -13.77 29.34
CA GLU A 599 4.35 -14.51 30.40
C GLU A 599 3.30 -13.64 31.12
N GLU A 600 3.63 -12.39 31.45
CA GLU A 600 2.70 -11.44 32.11
C GLU A 600 1.50 -11.08 31.21
N ILE A 601 1.74 -10.74 29.93
CA ILE A 601 0.67 -10.44 28.96
C ILE A 601 -0.21 -11.67 28.71
N LEU A 602 0.39 -12.82 28.38
CA LEU A 602 -0.37 -14.05 28.07
C LEU A 602 -1.21 -14.49 29.27
N GLN A 603 -0.69 -14.40 30.49
CA GLN A 603 -1.45 -14.77 31.69
C GLN A 603 -2.63 -13.80 31.95
N GLN A 604 -2.44 -12.49 31.75
CA GLN A 604 -3.52 -11.51 31.90
C GLN A 604 -4.61 -11.70 30.83
N SER A 605 -4.25 -11.66 29.55
CA SER A 605 -5.21 -11.75 28.44
C SER A 605 -5.97 -13.08 28.45
N LEU A 606 -5.30 -14.18 28.81
CA LEU A 606 -5.97 -15.48 28.97
C LEU A 606 -6.98 -15.45 30.13
N TRP A 607 -6.63 -14.86 31.27
CA TRP A 607 -7.54 -14.72 32.41
C TRP A 607 -8.76 -13.86 32.09
N GLU A 608 -8.58 -12.73 31.40
CA GLU A 608 -9.69 -11.88 30.94
C GLU A 608 -10.65 -12.67 30.03
N ARG A 609 -10.11 -13.44 29.08
CA ARG A 609 -10.88 -14.27 28.13
C ARG A 609 -11.60 -15.47 28.79
N VAL A 610 -11.08 -16.05 29.88
CA VAL A 610 -11.66 -17.26 30.51
C VAL A 610 -12.47 -17.01 31.79
N SER A 611 -12.21 -15.94 32.52
CA SER A 611 -12.75 -15.71 33.88
C SER A 611 -14.28 -15.72 33.96
N THR A 612 -14.98 -15.26 32.90
CA THR A 612 -16.44 -15.35 32.79
C THR A 612 -16.92 -16.81 32.84
N HIS A 613 -16.27 -17.70 32.08
CA HIS A 613 -16.64 -19.12 32.02
C HIS A 613 -16.33 -19.82 33.34
N VAL A 614 -15.16 -19.58 33.92
CA VAL A 614 -14.75 -20.10 35.23
C VAL A 614 -15.80 -19.78 36.30
N ILE A 615 -16.18 -18.51 36.42
CA ILE A 615 -17.05 -18.07 37.52
C ILE A 615 -18.50 -18.49 37.30
N GLU A 616 -19.02 -18.40 36.07
CA GLU A 616 -20.45 -18.67 35.79
C GLU A 616 -20.78 -20.14 35.51
N ASN A 617 -19.86 -20.91 34.92
CA ASN A 617 -20.16 -22.26 34.42
C ASN A 617 -19.48 -23.38 35.22
N ILE A 618 -18.45 -23.05 36.02
CA ILE A 618 -17.71 -24.00 36.85
C ILE A 618 -17.96 -23.72 38.33
N TYR A 619 -17.62 -22.51 38.80
CA TYR A 619 -17.72 -22.17 40.23
C TYR A 619 -19.17 -22.01 40.72
N LEU A 620 -19.96 -21.10 40.11
CA LEU A 620 -21.33 -20.83 40.52
C LEU A 620 -22.23 -22.09 40.57
N PRO A 621 -22.16 -23.06 39.63
CA PRO A 621 -22.95 -24.30 39.74
C PRO A 621 -22.41 -25.29 40.77
N ALA A 622 -21.09 -25.35 40.99
CA ALA A 622 -20.50 -26.25 42.00
C ALA A 622 -20.80 -25.78 43.42
N ALA A 623 -20.69 -24.48 43.69
CA ALA A 623 -20.94 -23.87 45.00
C ALA A 623 -22.44 -23.85 45.41
N GLN A 624 -23.33 -24.36 44.57
CA GLN A 624 -24.73 -24.65 44.91
C GLN A 624 -24.96 -26.10 45.39
N THR A 625 -23.91 -26.93 45.42
CA THR A 625 -24.02 -28.31 45.89
C THR A 625 -23.85 -28.39 47.41
N MET A 626 -24.64 -29.25 48.07
CA MET A 626 -24.77 -29.28 49.54
C MET A 626 -23.58 -29.94 50.27
N ASN A 627 -22.64 -30.59 49.56
CA ASN A 627 -21.55 -31.36 50.17
C ASN A 627 -20.23 -31.15 49.41
N SER A 628 -19.09 -31.04 50.10
CA SER A 628 -17.73 -31.03 49.49
C SER A 628 -17.47 -32.13 48.47
N GLY A 629 -17.98 -33.35 48.70
CA GLY A 629 -17.84 -34.46 47.77
C GLY A 629 -18.51 -34.19 46.42
N THR A 630 -19.74 -33.67 46.41
CA THR A 630 -20.46 -33.34 45.18
C THR A 630 -19.97 -32.03 44.54
N PHE A 631 -19.45 -31.08 45.33
CA PHE A 631 -18.72 -29.92 44.82
C PHE A 631 -17.53 -30.36 43.96
N ASN A 632 -16.63 -31.16 44.51
CA ASN A 632 -15.41 -31.60 43.80
C ASN A 632 -15.75 -32.41 42.54
N THR A 633 -16.73 -33.32 42.61
CA THR A 633 -17.17 -34.08 41.42
C THR A 633 -17.77 -33.18 40.35
N THR A 634 -18.55 -32.16 40.73
CA THR A 634 -19.13 -31.19 39.77
C THR A 634 -18.04 -30.34 39.12
N VAL A 635 -17.07 -29.85 39.92
CA VAL A 635 -15.90 -29.13 39.44
C VAL A 635 -15.10 -29.95 38.44
N ASP A 636 -14.78 -31.20 38.74
CA ASP A 636 -13.92 -32.02 37.88
C ASP A 636 -14.59 -32.36 36.54
N ILE A 637 -15.89 -32.68 36.55
CA ILE A 637 -16.67 -32.90 35.32
C ILE A 637 -16.70 -31.62 34.46
N LYS A 638 -16.88 -30.45 35.09
CA LYS A 638 -16.91 -29.15 34.38
C LYS A 638 -15.54 -28.74 33.84
N LEU A 639 -14.47 -28.89 34.62
CA LEU A 639 -13.10 -28.64 34.18
C LEU A 639 -12.72 -29.54 33.00
N LYS A 640 -13.01 -30.85 33.07
CA LYS A 640 -12.74 -31.78 31.97
C LYS A 640 -13.52 -31.44 30.70
N GLN A 641 -14.83 -31.15 30.82
CA GLN A 641 -15.64 -30.70 29.68
C GLN A 641 -15.12 -29.39 29.05
N TRP A 642 -14.40 -28.57 29.81
CA TRP A 642 -13.81 -27.31 29.35
C TRP A 642 -12.41 -27.50 28.74
N THR A 643 -11.53 -28.33 29.32
CA THR A 643 -10.24 -28.72 28.72
C THR A 643 -10.44 -29.41 27.38
N ASP A 644 -11.42 -30.30 27.29
CA ASP A 644 -11.56 -31.18 26.14
C ASP A 644 -12.17 -30.48 24.91
N LYS A 645 -12.70 -29.26 25.06
CA LYS A 645 -13.54 -28.60 24.03
C LYS A 645 -13.36 -27.10 23.81
N GLN A 646 -12.73 -26.34 24.72
CA GLN A 646 -12.69 -24.88 24.60
C GLN A 646 -11.40 -24.22 25.07
N LEU A 647 -10.80 -24.70 26.17
CA LEU A 647 -9.64 -24.04 26.76
C LEU A 647 -8.40 -24.03 25.85
N PRO A 648 -8.02 -25.12 25.13
CA PRO A 648 -6.83 -25.10 24.27
C PRO A 648 -7.00 -24.14 23.10
N ASN A 649 -8.14 -24.20 22.41
CA ASN A 649 -8.48 -23.32 21.29
C ASN A 649 -8.46 -21.84 21.73
N LYS A 650 -9.10 -21.50 22.85
CA LYS A 650 -9.08 -20.13 23.40
C LYS A 650 -7.69 -19.67 23.86
N ALA A 651 -6.84 -20.59 24.29
CA ALA A 651 -5.45 -20.29 24.64
C ALA A 651 -4.61 -19.98 23.39
N VAL A 652 -4.84 -20.69 22.28
CA VAL A 652 -4.23 -20.38 20.97
C VAL A 652 -4.79 -19.10 20.36
N GLU A 653 -6.10 -18.85 20.44
CA GLU A 653 -6.73 -17.58 20.05
C GLU A 653 -6.04 -16.39 20.74
N VAL A 654 -5.91 -16.44 22.07
CA VAL A 654 -5.27 -15.36 22.86
C VAL A 654 -3.78 -15.23 22.56
N ALA A 655 -3.05 -16.33 22.32
CA ALA A 655 -1.64 -16.29 21.95
C ALA A 655 -1.41 -15.67 20.56
N TRP A 656 -2.38 -15.83 19.65
CA TRP A 656 -2.37 -15.19 18.35
C TRP A 656 -2.80 -13.72 18.43
N GLU A 657 -3.87 -13.40 19.15
CA GLU A 657 -4.35 -12.04 19.41
C GLU A 657 -3.21 -11.17 20.01
N THR A 658 -2.53 -11.67 21.05
CA THR A 658 -1.42 -10.96 21.70
C THR A 658 -0.16 -10.82 20.84
N LEU A 659 0.19 -11.84 20.03
CA LEU A 659 1.28 -11.73 19.05
C LEU A 659 0.96 -10.70 17.96
N GLN A 660 -0.30 -10.66 17.50
CA GLN A 660 -0.78 -9.69 16.52
C GLN A 660 -0.77 -8.26 17.07
N GLU A 661 -1.15 -8.05 18.33
CA GLU A 661 -1.12 -6.74 18.99
C GLU A 661 0.30 -6.20 19.15
N GLU A 662 1.23 -6.99 19.71
CA GLU A 662 2.63 -6.55 19.85
C GLU A 662 3.31 -6.36 18.49
N PHE A 663 3.08 -7.24 17.49
CA PHE A 663 3.59 -7.00 16.13
C PHE A 663 3.02 -5.71 15.52
N SER A 664 1.72 -5.46 15.66
CA SER A 664 1.10 -4.22 15.16
C SER A 664 1.67 -2.99 15.86
N ARG A 665 1.97 -3.08 17.16
CA ARG A 665 2.61 -2.02 17.96
C ARG A 665 4.04 -1.74 17.48
N PHE A 666 4.87 -2.75 17.28
CA PHE A 666 6.23 -2.59 16.76
C PHE A 666 6.26 -1.98 15.35
N MET A 667 5.23 -2.24 14.53
CA MET A 667 5.06 -1.69 13.17
C MET A 667 4.38 -0.30 13.13
N THR A 668 3.95 0.27 14.27
CA THR A 668 3.21 1.55 14.34
C THR A 668 3.70 2.55 15.41
N GLU A 669 4.51 2.15 16.39
CA GLU A 669 5.16 3.10 17.32
C GLU A 669 6.24 3.92 16.58
N PRO A 670 6.12 5.26 16.45
CA PRO A 670 7.09 6.07 15.71
C PRO A 670 8.40 6.21 16.50
N LYS A 671 9.40 5.40 16.12
CA LYS A 671 10.71 5.33 16.77
C LYS A 671 11.60 6.55 16.46
N GLY A 672 11.36 7.66 17.16
CA GLY A 672 12.30 8.77 17.29
C GLY A 672 11.91 10.06 16.54
N LYS A 673 12.91 10.91 16.27
CA LYS A 673 12.72 12.25 15.67
C LYS A 673 12.83 12.30 14.14
N GLU A 674 13.19 11.18 13.52
CA GLU A 674 13.42 11.06 12.06
C GLU A 674 12.46 10.03 11.44
N HIS A 675 11.20 10.01 11.93
CA HIS A 675 10.11 9.28 11.30
C HIS A 675 9.92 9.73 9.85
N ASP A 676 9.67 8.79 8.95
CA ASP A 676 9.57 9.04 7.50
C ASP A 676 8.23 8.50 6.98
N ASP A 677 7.19 9.32 7.12
CA ASP A 677 5.75 9.04 6.85
C ASP A 677 5.44 8.44 5.46
N ILE A 678 6.42 8.37 4.56
CA ILE A 678 6.34 7.67 3.28
C ILE A 678 6.30 6.15 3.47
N PHE A 679 6.82 5.62 4.57
CA PHE A 679 6.90 4.19 4.84
C PHE A 679 5.63 3.62 5.51
N ASP A 680 4.81 4.43 6.17
CA ASP A 680 3.63 4.02 6.94
C ASP A 680 2.69 3.11 6.15
N LYS A 681 2.43 3.46 4.88
CA LYS A 681 1.58 2.66 3.97
C LYS A 681 2.18 1.31 3.62
N LEU A 682 3.52 1.25 3.52
CA LEU A 682 4.24 0.00 3.26
C LEU A 682 4.28 -0.86 4.53
N LYS A 683 4.55 -0.27 5.70
CA LYS A 683 4.46 -0.93 7.01
C LYS A 683 3.07 -1.52 7.24
N GLU A 684 2.02 -0.75 6.96
CA GLU A 684 0.62 -1.19 7.07
C GLU A 684 0.28 -2.34 6.11
N ALA A 685 0.61 -2.21 4.82
CA ALA A 685 0.33 -3.27 3.84
C ALA A 685 1.12 -4.56 4.11
N VAL A 686 2.37 -4.45 4.58
CA VAL A 686 3.19 -5.60 4.98
C VAL A 686 2.64 -6.24 6.26
N LYS A 687 2.22 -5.44 7.24
CA LYS A 687 1.53 -5.89 8.47
C LYS A 687 0.29 -6.72 8.12
N GLU A 688 -0.64 -6.17 7.33
CA GLU A 688 -1.90 -6.83 6.96
C GLU A 688 -1.67 -8.16 6.21
N GLU A 689 -0.83 -8.15 5.16
CA GLU A 689 -0.58 -9.36 4.37
C GLU A 689 0.20 -10.42 5.17
N SER A 690 1.10 -10.02 6.09
CA SER A 690 1.83 -10.96 6.95
C SER A 690 0.93 -11.62 8.00
N ILE A 691 0.02 -10.86 8.62
CA ILE A 691 -1.02 -11.37 9.54
C ILE A 691 -1.93 -12.35 8.78
N LYS A 692 -2.40 -11.98 7.59
CA LYS A 692 -3.26 -12.78 6.70
C LYS A 692 -2.61 -14.08 6.20
N ARG A 693 -1.28 -14.12 6.07
CA ARG A 693 -0.50 -15.33 5.72
C ARG A 693 -0.09 -16.16 6.92
N HIS A 694 -0.15 -15.63 8.14
CA HIS A 694 0.23 -16.39 9.32
C HIS A 694 -0.83 -17.45 9.64
N LYS A 695 -0.34 -18.65 9.99
CA LYS A 695 -1.14 -19.73 10.56
C LYS A 695 -0.36 -20.30 11.73
N TRP A 696 -1.03 -20.42 12.88
CA TRP A 696 -0.49 -21.09 14.06
C TRP A 696 -0.31 -22.60 13.80
N ASN A 697 0.57 -23.26 14.56
CA ASN A 697 0.79 -24.70 14.46
C ASN A 697 -0.47 -25.50 14.84
N ASP A 698 -1.00 -26.31 13.91
CA ASP A 698 -2.18 -27.16 14.13
C ASP A 698 -2.06 -28.10 15.35
N PHE A 699 -0.84 -28.55 15.69
CA PHE A 699 -0.61 -29.45 16.83
C PHE A 699 -0.60 -28.73 18.19
N ALA A 700 -0.63 -27.39 18.23
CA ALA A 700 -0.55 -26.64 19.48
C ALA A 700 -1.74 -26.91 20.41
N GLU A 701 -2.95 -27.05 19.87
CA GLU A 701 -4.16 -27.29 20.66
C GLU A 701 -4.13 -28.64 21.39
N ASP A 702 -3.72 -29.72 20.72
CA ASP A 702 -3.61 -31.05 21.33
C ASP A 702 -2.50 -31.11 22.38
N SER A 703 -1.36 -30.46 22.11
CA SER A 703 -0.26 -30.31 23.08
C SER A 703 -0.69 -29.55 24.33
N LEU A 704 -1.38 -28.42 24.17
CA LEU A 704 -1.91 -27.64 25.28
C LEU A 704 -2.99 -28.40 26.06
N ARG A 705 -3.85 -29.19 25.38
CA ARG A 705 -4.91 -29.97 26.04
C ARG A 705 -4.33 -30.94 27.08
N VAL A 706 -3.27 -31.67 26.75
CA VAL A 706 -2.61 -32.61 27.68
C VAL A 706 -2.00 -31.86 28.88
N ILE A 707 -1.29 -30.77 28.62
CA ILE A 707 -0.63 -29.96 29.66
C ILE A 707 -1.67 -29.33 30.61
N GLN A 708 -2.76 -28.79 30.06
CA GLN A 708 -3.86 -28.20 30.82
C GLN A 708 -4.65 -29.24 31.63
N HIS A 709 -4.82 -30.46 31.09
CA HIS A 709 -5.44 -31.55 31.83
C HIS A 709 -4.61 -31.91 33.07
N ASN A 710 -3.32 -32.21 32.89
CA ASN A 710 -2.40 -32.56 33.96
C ASN A 710 -2.27 -31.44 35.01
N ALA A 711 -2.24 -30.17 34.57
CA ALA A 711 -2.21 -29.01 35.46
C ALA A 711 -3.49 -28.81 36.29
N LEU A 712 -4.64 -29.26 35.77
CA LEU A 712 -5.93 -29.18 36.45
C LEU A 712 -6.27 -30.43 37.28
N GLU A 713 -5.69 -31.60 37.03
CA GLU A 713 -5.92 -32.79 37.86
C GLU A 713 -5.26 -32.68 39.24
N ASP A 714 -4.13 -31.98 39.36
CA ASP A 714 -3.40 -31.85 40.63
C ASP A 714 -4.11 -30.90 41.62
N ARG A 715 -4.73 -31.48 42.65
CA ARG A 715 -5.42 -30.76 43.74
C ARG A 715 -4.51 -30.36 44.91
N SER A 716 -3.20 -30.65 44.86
CA SER A 716 -2.29 -30.44 45.99
C SER A 716 -1.80 -28.99 46.09
N ILE A 717 -1.73 -28.50 47.34
CA ILE A 717 -1.11 -27.23 47.73
C ILE A 717 -0.05 -27.57 48.78
N SER A 718 1.23 -27.42 48.45
CA SER A 718 2.33 -27.77 49.36
C SER A 718 2.59 -26.70 50.41
N ASP A 719 2.47 -25.44 50.02
CA ASP A 719 2.99 -24.30 50.77
C ASP A 719 1.93 -23.27 51.13
N LYS A 720 2.07 -22.66 52.31
CA LYS A 720 1.17 -21.56 52.73
C LYS A 720 1.22 -20.37 51.76
N GLN A 721 2.35 -20.13 51.09
CA GLN A 721 2.47 -19.08 50.08
C GLN A 721 1.57 -19.34 48.86
N GLN A 722 1.43 -20.60 48.43
CA GLN A 722 0.52 -21.00 47.36
C GLN A 722 -0.95 -20.84 47.81
N TRP A 723 -1.27 -21.23 49.05
CA TRP A 723 -2.59 -21.06 49.65
C TRP A 723 -3.01 -19.57 49.73
N ASP A 724 -2.15 -18.72 50.28
CA ASP A 724 -2.40 -17.30 50.42
C ASP A 724 -2.51 -16.61 49.04
N ALA A 725 -1.71 -17.04 48.05
CA ALA A 725 -1.78 -16.55 46.67
C ALA A 725 -3.06 -16.99 45.93
N ALA A 726 -3.52 -18.23 46.14
CA ALA A 726 -4.77 -18.74 45.58
C ALA A 726 -5.99 -18.02 46.17
N ILE A 727 -5.96 -17.68 47.47
CA ILE A 727 -6.99 -16.84 48.10
C ILE A 727 -6.96 -15.42 47.54
N TYR A 728 -5.78 -14.82 47.38
CA TYR A 728 -5.67 -13.48 46.78
C TYR A 728 -6.25 -13.45 45.35
N PHE A 729 -5.89 -14.43 44.52
CA PHE A 729 -6.42 -14.57 43.15
C PHE A 729 -7.95 -14.79 43.13
N MET A 730 -8.47 -15.65 44.01
CA MET A 730 -9.91 -15.85 44.18
C MET A 730 -10.63 -14.57 44.63
N GLU A 731 -10.07 -13.85 45.59
CA GLU A 731 -10.63 -12.61 46.11
C GLU A 731 -10.65 -11.51 45.06
N GLU A 732 -9.56 -11.33 44.30
CA GLU A 732 -9.48 -10.40 43.17
C GLU A 732 -10.50 -10.76 42.07
N ALA A 733 -10.57 -12.04 41.69
CA ALA A 733 -11.53 -12.57 40.72
C ALA A 733 -13.00 -12.28 41.11
N LEU A 734 -13.35 -12.54 42.37
CA LEU A 734 -14.69 -12.33 42.90
C LEU A 734 -15.00 -10.84 43.11
N GLN A 735 -14.03 -10.00 43.51
CA GLN A 735 -14.19 -8.54 43.60
C GLN A 735 -14.41 -7.91 42.22
N ALA A 736 -13.66 -8.34 41.19
CA ALA A 736 -13.86 -7.89 39.82
C ALA A 736 -15.27 -8.20 39.32
N ARG A 737 -15.74 -9.45 39.47
CA ARG A 737 -17.10 -9.82 39.05
C ARG A 737 -18.20 -9.27 39.94
N LEU A 738 -17.92 -8.95 41.21
CA LEU A 738 -18.86 -8.22 42.05
C LEU A 738 -19.06 -6.79 41.53
N LYS A 739 -17.96 -6.10 41.16
CA LYS A 739 -18.00 -4.77 40.55
C LYS A 739 -18.77 -4.77 39.21
N ASP A 740 -18.54 -5.76 38.35
CA ASP A 740 -19.33 -5.95 37.11
C ASP A 740 -20.84 -6.10 37.42
N THR A 741 -21.16 -6.96 38.39
CA THR A 741 -22.57 -7.24 38.76
C THR A 741 -23.24 -6.03 39.41
N GLU A 742 -22.53 -5.25 40.24
CA GLU A 742 -23.07 -4.02 40.83
C GLU A 742 -23.25 -2.91 39.79
N ASN A 743 -22.36 -2.80 38.78
CA ASN A 743 -22.55 -1.93 37.63
C ASN A 743 -23.78 -2.33 36.80
N ALA A 744 -23.97 -3.62 36.53
CA ALA A 744 -25.14 -4.14 35.80
C ALA A 744 -26.44 -3.85 36.56
N ILE A 745 -26.46 -4.08 37.88
CA ILE A 745 -27.59 -3.73 38.74
C ILE A 745 -27.86 -2.22 38.75
N GLU A 746 -26.83 -1.36 38.78
CA GLU A 746 -27.03 0.09 38.72
C GLU A 746 -27.65 0.54 37.37
N ASN A 747 -27.25 -0.07 36.26
CA ASN A 747 -27.84 0.22 34.95
C ASN A 747 -29.34 -0.15 34.91
N MET A 748 -29.70 -1.34 35.43
CA MET A 748 -31.10 -1.82 35.49
C MET A 748 -31.97 -1.02 36.47
N VAL A 749 -31.44 -0.64 37.64
CA VAL A 749 -32.20 -0.02 38.75
C VAL A 749 -32.14 1.52 38.70
N GLY A 750 -31.22 2.07 37.93
CA GLY A 750 -30.97 3.50 37.82
C GLY A 750 -30.36 4.12 39.07
N PRO A 751 -29.92 5.39 38.98
CA PRO A 751 -29.06 6.04 39.97
C PRO A 751 -29.67 6.02 41.38
N ASP A 752 -28.83 5.69 42.37
CA ASP A 752 -29.16 5.80 43.80
C ASP A 752 -29.57 7.20 44.22
N TRP A 753 -30.26 7.35 45.35
CA TRP A 753 -30.65 8.65 45.90
C TRP A 753 -29.48 9.64 46.01
N LYS A 754 -28.28 9.16 46.34
CA LYS A 754 -27.03 9.95 46.33
C LYS A 754 -26.69 10.46 44.93
N LYS A 755 -26.65 9.56 43.93
CA LYS A 755 -26.32 9.87 42.54
C LYS A 755 -27.38 10.75 41.87
N ARG A 756 -28.67 10.56 42.19
CA ARG A 756 -29.78 11.43 41.79
C ARG A 756 -29.61 12.86 42.32
N TRP A 757 -29.24 13.02 43.59
CA TRP A 757 -29.04 14.34 44.19
C TRP A 757 -27.76 15.04 43.72
N LEU A 758 -26.66 14.30 43.55
CA LEU A 758 -25.38 14.85 43.09
C LEU A 758 -25.38 15.23 41.60
N TYR A 759 -25.89 14.36 40.72
CA TYR A 759 -25.84 14.54 39.27
C TYR A 759 -27.17 14.98 38.64
N TRP A 760 -28.18 15.30 39.45
CA TRP A 760 -29.52 15.74 39.02
C TRP A 760 -30.24 14.78 38.04
N LYS A 761 -29.85 13.50 38.05
CA LYS A 761 -30.48 12.43 37.25
C LYS A 761 -31.75 11.91 37.93
N ASN A 762 -32.76 11.58 37.12
CA ASN A 762 -33.92 10.80 37.56
C ASN A 762 -33.83 9.36 37.05
N ARG A 763 -34.67 8.48 37.59
CA ARG A 763 -34.87 7.11 37.09
C ARG A 763 -35.97 7.09 36.04
N THR A 764 -35.88 6.18 35.08
CA THR A 764 -37.01 5.87 34.18
C THR A 764 -38.11 5.11 34.92
N GLN A 765 -39.27 4.95 34.29
CA GLN A 765 -40.36 4.14 34.83
C GLN A 765 -39.94 2.67 35.01
N GLU A 766 -39.27 2.09 34.01
CA GLU A 766 -38.69 0.73 34.05
C GLU A 766 -37.66 0.58 35.19
N GLN A 767 -36.75 1.54 35.36
CA GLN A 767 -35.80 1.56 36.47
C GLN A 767 -36.48 1.63 37.84
N CYS A 768 -37.67 2.24 37.93
CA CYS A 768 -38.49 2.22 39.14
C CYS A 768 -39.09 0.83 39.40
N VAL A 769 -39.59 0.15 38.36
CA VAL A 769 -40.08 -1.24 38.44
C VAL A 769 -38.95 -2.20 38.85
N HIS A 770 -37.79 -2.10 38.21
CA HIS A 770 -36.60 -2.88 38.59
C HIS A 770 -36.14 -2.60 40.03
N ASN A 771 -36.24 -1.35 40.51
CA ASN A 771 -35.92 -1.01 41.90
C ASN A 771 -36.84 -1.73 42.89
N GLU A 772 -38.16 -1.69 42.68
CA GLU A 772 -39.09 -2.35 43.61
C GLU A 772 -39.04 -3.87 43.51
N THR A 773 -38.84 -4.42 42.31
CA THR A 773 -38.61 -5.85 42.11
C THR A 773 -37.34 -6.31 42.86
N LYS A 774 -36.22 -5.60 42.69
CA LYS A 774 -34.99 -5.81 43.47
C LYS A 774 -35.24 -5.72 44.97
N ASN A 775 -35.98 -4.71 45.44
CA ASN A 775 -36.23 -4.51 46.87
C ASN A 775 -37.04 -5.66 47.49
N GLU A 776 -37.90 -6.33 46.72
CA GLU A 776 -38.66 -7.49 47.18
C GLU A 776 -37.77 -8.76 47.21
N LEU A 777 -37.03 -9.00 46.13
CA LEU A 777 -36.09 -10.13 46.02
C LEU A 777 -34.94 -10.03 47.05
N GLU A 778 -34.49 -8.82 47.37
CA GLU A 778 -33.55 -8.55 48.45
C GLU A 778 -34.11 -8.79 49.86
N LYS A 779 -35.42 -9.01 50.04
CA LYS A 779 -35.99 -9.47 51.33
C LYS A 779 -35.92 -10.99 51.42
N MET A 780 -36.27 -11.70 50.33
CA MET A 780 -36.23 -13.17 50.30
C MET A 780 -34.84 -13.69 50.69
N LEU A 781 -33.78 -13.14 50.10
CA LEU A 781 -32.39 -13.48 50.44
C LEU A 781 -31.95 -13.10 51.86
N LYS A 782 -32.66 -12.19 52.54
CA LYS A 782 -32.44 -11.87 53.96
C LYS A 782 -33.28 -12.72 54.91
N CYS A 783 -34.22 -13.51 54.39
CA CYS A 783 -35.01 -14.48 55.13
C CYS A 783 -34.51 -15.92 54.92
N ASN A 784 -33.80 -16.18 53.82
CA ASN A 784 -33.09 -17.43 53.54
C ASN A 784 -31.74 -17.13 52.87
N GLU A 785 -30.64 -17.27 53.62
CA GLU A 785 -29.28 -17.02 53.10
C GLU A 785 -28.77 -18.17 52.21
N GLU A 786 -29.33 -19.38 52.34
CA GLU A 786 -28.98 -20.60 51.59
C GLU A 786 -29.89 -20.83 50.36
N HIS A 787 -30.47 -19.77 49.80
CA HIS A 787 -31.40 -19.86 48.68
C HIS A 787 -30.74 -20.49 47.42
N PRO A 788 -31.41 -21.40 46.70
CA PRO A 788 -30.94 -21.85 45.38
C PRO A 788 -30.94 -20.72 44.35
N ALA A 789 -30.12 -20.84 43.29
CA ALA A 789 -30.00 -19.81 42.27
C ALA A 789 -31.23 -19.65 41.36
N TYR A 790 -32.16 -20.61 41.37
CA TYR A 790 -33.44 -20.52 40.66
C TYR A 790 -34.56 -20.15 41.64
N LEU A 791 -35.50 -19.32 41.17
CA LEU A 791 -36.80 -19.13 41.84
C LEU A 791 -37.78 -20.20 41.37
N ALA A 792 -38.56 -20.73 42.31
CA ALA A 792 -39.70 -21.60 42.03
C ALA A 792 -40.90 -20.80 41.48
N SER A 793 -41.84 -21.49 40.84
CA SER A 793 -42.95 -20.83 40.12
C SER A 793 -43.97 -20.16 41.06
N ASP A 794 -44.15 -20.70 42.25
CA ASP A 794 -44.91 -20.16 43.36
C ASP A 794 -44.22 -18.96 44.02
N GLU A 795 -42.90 -18.99 44.16
CA GLU A 795 -42.09 -17.83 44.61
C GLU A 795 -42.24 -16.65 43.64
N ILE A 796 -42.07 -16.88 42.34
CA ILE A 796 -42.28 -15.84 41.30
C ILE A 796 -43.70 -15.27 41.36
N THR A 797 -44.70 -16.15 41.57
CA THR A 797 -46.11 -15.73 41.72
C THR A 797 -46.34 -14.92 42.99
N THR A 798 -45.60 -15.20 44.06
CA THR A 798 -45.67 -14.49 45.35
C THR A 798 -45.01 -13.11 45.24
N VAL A 799 -43.81 -13.02 44.65
CA VAL A 799 -43.12 -11.75 44.36
C VAL A 799 -43.99 -10.86 43.48
N ARG A 800 -44.59 -11.41 42.42
CA ARG A 800 -45.56 -10.71 41.56
C ARG A 800 -46.72 -10.13 42.37
N LYS A 801 -47.42 -10.93 43.18
CA LYS A 801 -48.57 -10.46 43.99
C LYS A 801 -48.17 -9.40 45.01
N ASN A 802 -46.98 -9.51 45.61
CA ASN A 802 -46.45 -8.48 46.50
C ASN A 802 -46.21 -7.16 45.75
N LEU A 803 -45.71 -7.19 44.52
CA LEU A 803 -45.48 -6.00 43.69
C LEU A 803 -46.81 -5.40 43.18
N GLU A 804 -47.76 -6.24 42.74
CA GLU A 804 -49.13 -5.84 42.37
C GLU A 804 -49.83 -5.12 43.54
N SER A 805 -49.73 -5.66 44.76
CA SER A 805 -50.30 -5.03 45.97
C SER A 805 -49.69 -3.66 46.32
N ARG A 806 -48.52 -3.34 45.75
CA ARG A 806 -47.81 -2.07 45.89
C ARG A 806 -47.98 -1.14 44.67
N GLY A 807 -48.86 -1.51 43.73
CA GLY A 807 -49.15 -0.72 42.53
C GLY A 807 -48.12 -0.88 41.41
N VAL A 808 -47.41 -2.02 41.35
CA VAL A 808 -46.37 -2.29 40.35
C VAL A 808 -46.67 -3.62 39.64
N GLU A 809 -47.20 -3.54 38.43
CA GLU A 809 -47.42 -4.71 37.56
C GLU A 809 -46.08 -5.14 36.91
N VAL A 810 -45.75 -6.43 36.96
CA VAL A 810 -44.44 -6.96 36.52
C VAL A 810 -44.56 -8.33 35.84
N ASP A 811 -43.83 -8.51 34.74
CA ASP A 811 -43.74 -9.79 34.02
C ASP A 811 -42.85 -10.84 34.69
N PRO A 812 -43.11 -12.15 34.51
CA PRO A 812 -42.36 -13.20 35.19
C PRO A 812 -40.91 -13.31 34.68
N SER A 813 -40.65 -12.87 33.45
CA SER A 813 -39.31 -12.70 32.88
C SER A 813 -38.51 -11.66 33.66
N LEU A 814 -39.06 -10.44 33.83
CA LEU A 814 -38.39 -9.35 34.54
C LEU A 814 -38.00 -9.72 35.98
N ILE A 815 -38.83 -10.53 36.66
CA ILE A 815 -38.56 -11.07 37.99
C ILE A 815 -37.37 -12.06 37.94
N LYS A 816 -37.30 -12.95 36.94
CA LYS A 816 -36.16 -13.86 36.75
C LYS A 816 -34.86 -13.12 36.38
N ASP A 817 -34.94 -12.13 35.50
CA ASP A 817 -33.78 -11.38 35.01
C ASP A 817 -33.18 -10.50 36.12
N THR A 818 -34.03 -9.86 36.94
CA THR A 818 -33.59 -9.14 38.14
C THR A 818 -33.07 -10.09 39.22
N TRP A 819 -33.73 -11.24 39.44
CA TRP A 819 -33.27 -12.26 40.37
C TRP A 819 -31.85 -12.74 40.04
N HIS A 820 -31.57 -13.10 38.79
CA HIS A 820 -30.25 -13.61 38.39
C HIS A 820 -29.12 -12.65 38.81
N GLN A 821 -29.28 -11.34 38.59
CA GLN A 821 -28.28 -10.34 38.99
C GLN A 821 -28.23 -10.13 40.50
N VAL A 822 -29.38 -10.04 41.18
CA VAL A 822 -29.45 -9.84 42.64
C VAL A 822 -28.87 -11.05 43.40
N TYR A 823 -29.16 -12.26 42.94
CA TYR A 823 -28.60 -13.51 43.43
C TYR A 823 -27.10 -13.59 43.20
N ARG A 824 -26.63 -13.32 41.96
CA ARG A 824 -25.19 -13.28 41.64
C ARG A 824 -24.42 -12.32 42.57
N ARG A 825 -24.97 -11.13 42.83
CA ARG A 825 -24.37 -10.17 43.78
C ARG A 825 -24.42 -10.66 45.24
N HIS A 826 -25.43 -11.44 45.63
CA HIS A 826 -25.48 -12.07 46.95
C HIS A 826 -24.39 -13.15 47.07
N PHE A 827 -24.41 -14.13 46.18
CA PHE A 827 -23.43 -15.20 46.05
C PHE A 827 -21.98 -14.70 46.10
N LEU A 828 -21.63 -13.71 45.29
CA LEU A 828 -20.27 -13.14 45.25
C LEU A 828 -19.85 -12.47 46.57
N LYS A 829 -20.79 -11.93 47.37
CA LYS A 829 -20.49 -11.38 48.70
C LYS A 829 -20.34 -12.48 49.76
N THR A 830 -21.16 -13.52 49.70
CA THR A 830 -21.01 -14.70 50.56
C THR A 830 -19.67 -15.41 50.30
N ALA A 831 -19.30 -15.60 49.04
CA ALA A 831 -18.01 -16.14 48.63
C ALA A 831 -16.83 -15.28 49.14
N LEU A 832 -16.89 -13.94 49.00
CA LEU A 832 -15.85 -13.05 49.54
C LEU A 832 -15.73 -13.07 51.08
N ASN A 833 -16.84 -13.30 51.79
CA ASN A 833 -16.81 -13.55 53.23
C ASN A 833 -16.13 -14.89 53.54
N HIS A 834 -16.44 -15.95 52.78
CA HIS A 834 -15.81 -17.27 52.91
C HIS A 834 -14.30 -17.23 52.63
N CYS A 835 -13.84 -16.47 51.63
CA CYS A 835 -12.41 -16.21 51.36
C CYS A 835 -11.67 -15.72 52.62
N ASN A 836 -12.29 -14.79 53.36
CA ASN A 836 -11.72 -14.21 54.57
C ASN A 836 -11.63 -15.21 55.74
N LEU A 837 -12.52 -16.20 55.80
CA LEU A 837 -12.42 -17.31 56.76
C LEU A 837 -11.28 -18.27 56.35
N CYS A 838 -11.21 -18.62 55.06
CA CYS A 838 -10.21 -19.54 54.52
C CYS A 838 -8.76 -19.01 54.57
N ARG A 839 -8.53 -17.71 54.75
CA ARG A 839 -7.20 -17.13 55.06
C ARG A 839 -6.55 -17.77 56.30
N ARG A 840 -7.34 -18.38 57.20
CA ARG A 840 -6.86 -19.12 58.39
C ARG A 840 -6.95 -20.64 58.24
N GLY A 841 -7.43 -21.14 57.09
CA GLY A 841 -7.76 -22.56 56.85
C GLY A 841 -6.57 -23.50 56.57
N PHE A 842 -5.42 -22.98 56.12
CA PHE A 842 -4.28 -23.81 55.65
C PHE A 842 -3.85 -24.91 56.65
N TYR A 843 -3.87 -24.63 57.96
CA TYR A 843 -3.51 -25.59 59.01
C TYR A 843 -4.45 -26.80 59.09
N TYR A 844 -5.74 -26.60 58.78
CA TYR A 844 -6.74 -27.66 58.75
C TYR A 844 -6.63 -28.47 57.45
N TYR A 845 -6.42 -27.79 56.31
CA TYR A 845 -6.17 -28.40 55.01
C TYR A 845 -4.97 -29.37 55.04
N GLN A 846 -3.82 -28.92 55.55
CA GLN A 846 -2.59 -29.73 55.61
C GLN A 846 -2.71 -30.98 56.52
N ARG A 847 -3.72 -31.04 57.39
CA ARG A 847 -3.92 -32.13 58.36
C ARG A 847 -5.07 -33.08 58.00
N HIS A 848 -5.75 -32.88 56.86
CA HIS A 848 -6.90 -33.68 56.43
C HIS A 848 -7.98 -33.86 57.52
N PHE A 849 -8.21 -32.81 58.34
CA PHE A 849 -9.16 -32.89 59.45
C PHE A 849 -10.59 -32.73 58.93
N VAL A 850 -11.33 -33.84 58.86
CA VAL A 850 -12.67 -33.89 58.22
C VAL A 850 -13.75 -33.17 59.05
N ASP A 851 -13.64 -33.20 60.38
CA ASP A 851 -14.68 -32.70 61.30
C ASP A 851 -14.56 -31.18 61.61
N SER A 852 -14.23 -30.36 60.61
CA SER A 852 -14.14 -28.89 60.76
C SER A 852 -15.15 -28.19 59.85
N GLU A 853 -16.00 -27.34 60.41
CA GLU A 853 -17.09 -26.58 59.74
C GLU A 853 -16.62 -25.58 58.65
N LEU A 854 -15.35 -25.63 58.23
CA LEU A 854 -14.71 -24.70 57.31
C LEU A 854 -14.19 -25.43 56.06
N GLU A 855 -15.10 -25.77 55.15
CA GLU A 855 -14.80 -26.46 53.89
C GLU A 855 -14.19 -25.53 52.81
N CYS A 856 -12.88 -25.29 52.85
CA CYS A 856 -12.18 -24.41 51.90
C CYS A 856 -11.89 -25.02 50.51
N ASN A 857 -12.83 -25.79 49.93
CA ASN A 857 -12.65 -26.43 48.62
C ASN A 857 -12.49 -25.41 47.47
N ASP A 858 -13.10 -24.24 47.59
CA ASP A 858 -13.01 -23.12 46.65
C ASP A 858 -11.55 -22.69 46.41
N VAL A 859 -10.73 -22.65 47.47
CA VAL A 859 -9.30 -22.27 47.39
C VAL A 859 -8.54 -23.26 46.48
N VAL A 860 -8.88 -24.54 46.55
CA VAL A 860 -8.26 -25.60 45.75
C VAL A 860 -8.66 -25.47 44.27
N LEU A 861 -9.92 -25.10 43.98
CA LEU A 861 -10.36 -24.79 42.61
C LEU A 861 -9.60 -23.59 42.03
N PHE A 862 -9.54 -22.47 42.75
CA PHE A 862 -8.86 -21.27 42.26
C PHE A 862 -7.35 -21.46 42.15
N TRP A 863 -6.71 -22.25 43.03
CA TRP A 863 -5.32 -22.68 42.89
C TRP A 863 -5.07 -23.48 41.60
N ARG A 864 -5.88 -24.52 41.34
CA ARG A 864 -5.78 -25.35 40.11
C ARG A 864 -5.85 -24.47 38.85
N ILE A 865 -6.76 -23.49 38.84
CA ILE A 865 -6.92 -22.56 37.73
C ILE A 865 -5.74 -21.60 37.62
N GLN A 866 -5.28 -20.99 38.72
CA GLN A 866 -4.13 -20.08 38.74
C GLN A 866 -2.86 -20.77 38.22
N ARG A 867 -2.61 -22.01 38.66
CA ARG A 867 -1.50 -22.85 38.22
C ARG A 867 -1.62 -23.25 36.75
N MET A 868 -2.82 -23.64 36.30
CA MET A 868 -3.07 -23.94 34.88
C MET A 868 -2.80 -22.72 33.98
N LEU A 869 -3.21 -21.52 34.40
CA LEU A 869 -2.96 -20.28 33.65
C LEU A 869 -1.45 -19.99 33.54
N ALA A 870 -0.71 -20.09 34.64
CA ALA A 870 0.73 -19.85 34.65
C ALA A 870 1.52 -20.89 33.81
N ILE A 871 1.15 -22.18 33.89
CA ILE A 871 1.74 -23.23 33.07
C ILE A 871 1.40 -23.00 31.59
N THR A 872 0.14 -22.69 31.28
CA THR A 872 -0.30 -22.40 29.89
C THR A 872 0.44 -21.20 29.32
N ALA A 873 0.59 -20.10 30.06
CA ALA A 873 1.32 -18.91 29.62
C ALA A 873 2.80 -19.20 29.32
N ASN A 874 3.47 -19.99 30.18
CA ASN A 874 4.85 -20.42 29.96
C ASN A 874 4.98 -21.33 28.72
N THR A 875 4.09 -22.32 28.54
CA THR A 875 4.07 -23.18 27.33
C THR A 875 3.79 -22.37 26.06
N LEU A 876 2.80 -21.47 26.09
CA LEU A 876 2.48 -20.58 24.97
C LEU A 876 3.66 -19.67 24.62
N ARG A 877 4.32 -19.06 25.61
CA ARG A 877 5.54 -18.29 25.40
C ARG A 877 6.63 -19.13 24.74
N GLN A 878 6.86 -20.36 25.20
CA GLN A 878 7.87 -21.24 24.58
C GLN A 878 7.55 -21.53 23.12
N GLN A 879 6.29 -21.79 22.77
CA GLN A 879 5.86 -21.95 21.37
C GLN A 879 6.03 -20.64 20.56
N LEU A 880 5.62 -19.51 21.14
CA LEU A 880 5.68 -18.18 20.52
C LEU A 880 7.13 -17.75 20.23
N THR A 881 8.01 -17.76 21.23
CA THR A 881 9.41 -17.31 21.09
C THR A 881 10.23 -18.27 20.22
N ASN A 882 10.07 -19.59 20.34
CA ASN A 882 10.91 -20.55 19.62
C ASN A 882 10.44 -20.82 18.18
N THR A 883 9.14 -20.69 17.89
CA THR A 883 8.54 -21.10 16.63
C THR A 883 7.77 -19.99 15.94
N GLU A 884 6.76 -19.40 16.59
CA GLU A 884 5.78 -18.57 15.86
C GLU A 884 6.28 -17.15 15.54
N VAL A 885 7.13 -16.56 16.38
CA VAL A 885 7.85 -15.30 16.04
C VAL A 885 8.78 -15.52 14.84
N ARG A 886 9.47 -16.67 14.76
CA ARG A 886 10.32 -17.03 13.61
C ARG A 886 9.51 -17.33 12.35
N ARG A 887 8.30 -17.92 12.48
CA ARG A 887 7.35 -18.08 11.37
C ARG A 887 6.87 -16.71 10.87
N LEU A 888 6.51 -15.80 11.78
CA LEU A 888 6.10 -14.44 11.43
C LEU A 888 7.24 -13.67 10.74
N GLU A 889 8.47 -13.75 11.24
CA GLU A 889 9.66 -13.18 10.60
C GLU A 889 9.87 -13.71 9.17
N LYS A 890 9.72 -15.02 8.97
CA LYS A 890 9.79 -15.63 7.63
C LYS A 890 8.67 -15.12 6.72
N ASN A 891 7.43 -15.04 7.22
CA ASN A 891 6.29 -14.53 6.46
C ASN A 891 6.50 -13.06 6.05
N VAL A 892 6.99 -12.20 6.94
CA VAL A 892 7.29 -10.79 6.63
C VAL A 892 8.37 -10.69 5.53
N LYS A 893 9.42 -11.51 5.59
CA LYS A 893 10.44 -11.59 4.54
C LYS A 893 9.84 -11.99 3.19
N GLU A 894 9.00 -13.02 3.15
CA GLU A 894 8.33 -13.47 1.92
C GLU A 894 7.38 -12.41 1.35
N VAL A 895 6.63 -11.68 2.20
CA VAL A 895 5.79 -10.54 1.78
C VAL A 895 6.64 -9.38 1.23
N LEU A 896 7.81 -9.10 1.83
CA LEU A 896 8.72 -8.05 1.37
C LEU A 896 9.38 -8.39 0.02
N GLU A 897 9.70 -9.65 -0.27
CA GLU A 897 10.20 -10.03 -1.60
C GLU A 897 9.07 -10.02 -2.66
N ASP A 898 7.86 -10.50 -2.33
CA ASP A 898 6.68 -10.37 -3.21
C ASP A 898 6.35 -8.91 -3.57
N PHE A 899 6.67 -7.97 -2.68
CA PHE A 899 6.50 -6.53 -2.89
C PHE A 899 7.76 -5.90 -3.54
N ALA A 900 8.91 -6.59 -3.53
CA ALA A 900 10.12 -6.18 -4.23
C ALA A 900 9.99 -6.40 -5.75
N GLU A 901 9.35 -7.50 -6.17
CA GLU A 901 9.10 -7.81 -7.59
C GLU A 901 7.92 -6.99 -8.16
N ASP A 902 6.88 -6.70 -7.37
CA ASP A 902 5.69 -5.99 -7.83
C ASP A 902 5.89 -4.46 -7.91
N GLY A 903 6.30 -4.00 -9.09
CA GLY A 903 6.46 -2.58 -9.40
C GLY A 903 5.18 -1.75 -9.25
N GLU A 904 3.99 -2.32 -9.47
CA GLU A 904 2.72 -1.60 -9.26
C GLU A 904 2.44 -1.39 -7.77
N LYS A 905 2.67 -2.39 -6.91
CA LYS A 905 2.59 -2.22 -5.45
C LYS A 905 3.56 -1.16 -4.97
N LYS A 906 4.81 -1.17 -5.43
CA LYS A 906 5.78 -0.09 -5.11
C LYS A 906 5.21 1.29 -5.44
N ILE A 907 4.65 1.48 -6.64
CA ILE A 907 4.06 2.76 -7.07
C ILE A 907 2.86 3.17 -6.19
N LYS A 908 2.01 2.22 -5.79
CA LYS A 908 0.80 2.46 -4.98
C LYS A 908 1.11 2.73 -3.50
N LEU A 909 2.14 2.10 -2.95
CA LEU A 909 2.52 2.21 -1.54
C LEU A 909 3.45 3.42 -1.33
N LEU A 910 4.61 3.46 -2.01
CA LEU A 910 5.62 4.52 -1.87
C LEU A 910 5.22 5.76 -2.68
N THR A 911 4.30 6.52 -2.09
CA THR A 911 3.60 7.67 -2.69
C THR A 911 3.93 8.97 -1.99
N GLY A 912 4.22 10.02 -2.76
CA GLY A 912 4.43 11.37 -2.25
C GLY A 912 5.24 12.23 -3.21
N LYS A 913 5.14 13.57 -3.05
CA LYS A 913 5.86 14.54 -3.90
C LYS A 913 7.37 14.34 -3.89
N ARG A 914 7.95 13.94 -2.73
CA ARG A 914 9.37 13.60 -2.59
C ARG A 914 9.78 12.48 -3.55
N VAL A 915 9.01 11.39 -3.60
CA VAL A 915 9.31 10.24 -4.47
C VAL A 915 9.20 10.63 -5.94
N GLN A 916 8.10 11.32 -6.31
CA GLN A 916 7.89 11.76 -7.70
C GLN A 916 9.01 12.68 -8.18
N LEU A 917 9.37 13.70 -7.39
CA LEU A 917 10.40 14.66 -7.78
C LEU A 917 11.79 14.01 -7.88
N ALA A 918 12.13 13.06 -7.01
CA ALA A 918 13.36 12.29 -7.12
C ALA A 918 13.42 11.41 -8.39
N GLU A 919 12.30 10.78 -8.76
CA GLU A 919 12.21 9.97 -9.99
C GLU A 919 12.29 10.81 -11.26
N ASP A 920 11.53 11.90 -11.33
CA ASP A 920 11.53 12.79 -12.50
C ASP A 920 12.90 13.45 -12.68
N LEU A 921 13.56 13.84 -11.58
CA LEU A 921 14.92 14.37 -11.59
C LEU A 921 15.97 13.31 -11.99
N LYS A 922 15.80 12.04 -11.58
CA LYS A 922 16.66 10.92 -12.03
C LYS A 922 16.50 10.65 -13.53
N LYS A 923 15.26 10.62 -14.04
CA LYS A 923 14.96 10.47 -15.48
C LYS A 923 15.53 11.63 -16.31
N VAL A 924 15.29 12.88 -15.89
CA VAL A 924 15.81 14.07 -16.58
C VAL A 924 17.34 14.11 -16.57
N ARG A 925 17.99 13.66 -15.49
CA ARG A 925 19.45 13.50 -15.42
C ARG A 925 19.95 12.46 -16.44
N GLU A 926 19.31 11.30 -16.54
CA GLU A 926 19.66 10.26 -17.52
C GLU A 926 19.46 10.73 -18.98
N ILE A 927 18.34 11.41 -19.27
CA ILE A 927 18.06 12.02 -20.59
C ILE A 927 19.15 13.04 -20.94
N GLN A 928 19.52 13.91 -20.00
CA GLN A 928 20.55 14.92 -20.21
C GLN A 928 21.92 14.27 -20.45
N GLU A 929 22.31 13.25 -19.68
CA GLU A 929 23.59 12.55 -19.84
C GLU A 929 23.69 11.83 -21.20
N LYS A 930 22.58 11.24 -21.68
CA LYS A 930 22.50 10.65 -23.03
C LYS A 930 22.56 11.70 -24.14
N LEU A 931 21.89 12.84 -23.97
CA LEU A 931 21.95 13.97 -24.92
C LEU A 931 23.34 14.60 -24.99
N ASP A 932 23.97 14.92 -23.86
CA ASP A 932 25.29 15.54 -23.81
C ASP A 932 26.38 14.58 -24.35
N ALA A 933 26.30 13.28 -24.06
CA ALA A 933 27.21 12.28 -24.64
C ALA A 933 27.04 12.12 -26.17
N PHE A 934 25.81 12.22 -26.68
CA PHE A 934 25.54 12.23 -28.12
C PHE A 934 26.05 13.52 -28.79
N ILE A 935 25.89 14.68 -28.15
CA ILE A 935 26.44 15.96 -28.60
C ILE A 935 27.98 15.89 -28.66
N GLU A 936 28.64 15.38 -27.61
CA GLU A 936 30.10 15.21 -27.58
C GLU A 936 30.58 14.34 -28.75
N ALA A 937 29.95 13.19 -28.97
CA ALA A 937 30.27 12.30 -30.08
C ALA A 937 30.01 12.95 -31.46
N LEU A 938 28.96 13.76 -31.58
CA LEU A 938 28.64 14.51 -32.80
C LEU A 938 29.67 15.62 -33.09
N HIS A 939 30.27 16.23 -32.06
CA HIS A 939 31.40 17.15 -32.24
C HIS A 939 32.70 16.42 -32.60
N GLN A 940 32.87 15.14 -32.22
CA GLN A 940 34.04 14.33 -32.58
C GLN A 940 34.02 13.78 -34.02
N GLU A 941 32.91 13.92 -34.76
CA GLU A 941 32.81 13.59 -36.21
C GLU A 941 32.84 14.84 -37.12
N LYS A 942 33.24 16.00 -36.58
CA LYS A 942 33.49 17.25 -37.34
C LYS A 942 34.97 17.46 -37.63
#